data_AF-A0A2V9YHM2-F1
#
_entry.id   AF-A0A2V9YHM2-F1
#
_cell.length_a   1.000
_cell.length_b   1.000
_cell.length_c   1.000
_cell.angle_alpha   90.00
_cell.angle_beta   90.00
_cell.angle_gamma   90.00
#
_symmetry.space_group_name_H-M   'P 1'
#
loop_
_entity.id
_entity.type
_entity.pdbx_description
1 polymer ?
#
loop_
_entity_poly.entity_id
_entity_poly.type
_entity_poly.pdbx_seq_one_letter_code
_entity_poly.pdbx_strand_id
1 'polypeptide(L)'
;MSRDGQYPEILVSESPTLAPVPGESRHNPTETTLQRKVFYLVDSLNVGGTEVQAVELAIRLNPERYNVTLGCLRARGPLLERLQGSSVSVREFYPKGGFDSVHGIYQMFRLAMFLRRGRFQIVHTHDLYANVLGIPAAAIARVPVIISSQRDLGHLDLYKSGRRVWLRRLQKLSTAVLTNANAVREAVLAEDHFAPEKVRVIHNGVDLESFSQRSSGRAWLLPDADQERWIVLVGNMHGDVKGHAVLIAAAETVVREFPDVRFLFAGDGERRKEFEEQVARIGLAKNFSFLGRRNDVPRILSCCDIGVLPSQAEGLPNAVLEYLAAGLPTVASRVGGNVEIIHEGKTGLLVLPDEPSALAVALVRLLRDPGFAAELGKNGRSFVSAEFSFERMIEKTDQMYTELLQSRDVETNLEPNHSSAGWKRVYRRVRSMGVAEVTDRLRQYATARLDWVRYKVGSDFFPEISTVPQGQPRFFFSPEDVPHLCSRLRELFPETAEQIVRRAERICEHRFDLLGYEAVDYGTEIDWHCDRVHGKLAPRKPWFNLKYLDFDLVGDSKVTWELNRHKHLVTLAKAFRLTGDAKFASEIFAQWHHWHSENPYPIGINWASSLEVAFRSLSWLWTYFLMADSPAMPTGFRRSWLRALAVSGRHIESYLSTYFSPNTHLLGEAVALFFIGTLCPEIPASRRWQERGWKIVQQEATRQVRSDGLHFEQSAYYHVYALDFFLHCAILASVNHVEVPKEFDRTLEKMLDALAALARGGIVPGFGDDDGGRLFDPARNRMIHMTDPLATGAVLFGRGDFKDMAGGPREETLWLLGDAGIHEFERIPAKAVPDASAVFRASGLYVMAGDSRKWQLMIDAGPQGAHTAGHGHADALSLTLTASGRELLSDAGTFEYVGPDSERDRFRGTSAHNTLMVGGVDQAPPRGPFGWDRLPDVQAEGWISGKTFDLFVGSHDGYSRLPNPAIHRRFVLGLRSGLILVRDLVLGFGEYPVDIFWHLGHGLTEQAPDLFFGGGAGLRFMTVDGHGWSRSVEEHFHSPVYGVKQAHKALHFATRTKLPAEFVTLLIPVSTAKRSDDNFVKIPAQSASSGSCIGYRYRTGGNEHCFFFAQGAPWKMDAWSTDAEVLYFGRSADAPQVSLLCCNATSVEWEGKKIVSARKPVLRCEVIGNPAAVVSSDPDAVTVDTQAWMTLVNSSQVPVKVI
;
A
#
# COMPACT_ATOMS: atom_id res chain seq x y z
N MET A 1 -1.76 -0.89 60.65
CA MET A 1 -1.17 -2.19 61.06
C MET A 1 -0.77 -2.90 59.78
N SER A 2 0.42 -2.64 59.25
CA SER A 2 1.74 -3.27 59.54
C SER A 2 2.13 -4.09 58.31
N ARG A 3 3.12 -3.64 57.52
CA ARG A 3 4.53 -4.12 57.51
C ARG A 3 4.72 -5.14 56.38
N ASP A 4 5.79 -5.26 55.60
CA ASP A 4 7.12 -4.65 55.42
C ASP A 4 7.53 -5.06 53.97
N GLY A 5 8.37 -4.36 53.21
CA GLY A 5 9.80 -4.23 53.44
C GLY A 5 10.52 -3.59 52.24
N GLN A 6 11.50 -2.76 52.58
CA GLN A 6 12.24 -1.80 51.76
C GLN A 6 13.48 -2.38 51.05
N TYR A 7 13.91 -1.67 50.01
CA TYR A 7 15.26 -1.64 49.43
C TYR A 7 16.32 -1.14 50.42
N PRO A 8 17.62 -1.44 50.20
CA PRO A 8 18.70 -0.58 50.67
C PRO A 8 19.60 -0.04 49.53
N GLU A 9 19.86 1.27 49.59
CA GLU A 9 21.06 1.97 49.07
C GLU A 9 22.29 1.60 49.96
N ILE A 10 23.58 1.77 49.57
CA ILE A 10 24.40 2.99 49.78
C ILE A 10 25.92 2.70 49.50
N LEU A 11 26.59 3.64 48.78
CA LEU A 11 27.99 4.20 48.82
C LEU A 11 29.26 3.32 48.65
N VAL A 12 30.19 3.57 47.68
CA VAL A 12 31.26 4.59 47.45
C VAL A 12 32.65 4.26 48.05
N SER A 13 33.71 4.21 47.20
CA SER A 13 35.08 4.77 47.40
C SER A 13 35.94 4.58 46.12
N GLU A 14 36.37 5.62 45.39
CA GLU A 14 37.53 6.55 45.52
C GLU A 14 38.77 6.21 44.63
N SER A 15 38.94 7.02 43.56
CA SER A 15 40.17 7.73 43.07
C SER A 15 41.46 6.94 42.65
N PRO A 16 42.46 7.49 41.89
CA PRO A 16 42.61 8.79 41.21
C PRO A 16 43.21 8.76 39.75
N THR A 17 43.15 9.92 39.07
CA THR A 17 43.97 10.50 37.97
C THR A 17 45.04 9.69 37.20
N LEU A 18 45.10 9.87 35.87
CA LEU A 18 46.28 10.34 35.11
C LEU A 18 45.92 10.70 33.64
N ALA A 19 46.38 11.87 33.18
CA ALA A 19 46.32 12.35 31.80
C ALA A 19 47.60 11.93 31.01
N PRO A 20 47.80 12.38 29.75
CA PRO A 20 47.60 11.65 28.51
C PRO A 20 48.91 11.10 27.87
N VAL A 21 48.80 10.07 27.01
CA VAL A 21 49.87 9.70 26.04
C VAL A 21 49.26 9.56 24.64
N PRO A 22 49.89 10.10 23.57
CA PRO A 22 49.29 10.23 22.25
C PRO A 22 49.63 9.07 21.32
N GLY A 23 48.68 8.77 20.42
CA GLY A 23 48.94 8.14 19.12
C GLY A 23 49.08 6.62 19.13
N GLU A 24 47.96 5.93 18.99
CA GLU A 24 47.89 4.69 18.19
C GLU A 24 46.41 4.38 17.90
N SER A 25 46.10 4.24 16.61
CA SER A 25 44.78 3.86 16.10
C SER A 25 44.37 2.51 16.68
N ARG A 26 43.53 2.52 17.71
CA ARG A 26 42.93 1.30 18.24
C ARG A 26 41.71 0.93 17.41
N HIS A 27 41.88 -0.14 16.64
CA HIS A 27 40.81 -1.01 16.18
C HIS A 27 39.77 -1.23 17.29
N ASN A 28 38.51 -0.93 16.97
CA ASN A 28 37.39 -1.44 17.73
C ASN A 28 37.35 -2.97 17.63
N PRO A 29 36.91 -3.68 18.68
CA PRO A 29 36.85 -5.13 18.70
C PRO A 29 35.93 -5.63 17.59
N THR A 30 36.47 -6.52 16.74
CA THR A 30 35.80 -7.19 15.64
C THR A 30 34.48 -7.84 16.06
N GLU A 31 33.38 -7.46 15.41
CA GLU A 31 32.23 -8.34 15.22
C GLU A 31 32.73 -9.68 14.68
N THR A 32 32.52 -10.75 15.43
CA THR A 32 32.68 -12.10 14.90
C THR A 32 31.53 -12.35 13.93
N THR A 33 31.76 -12.12 12.64
CA THR A 33 30.79 -12.46 11.58
C THR A 33 30.57 -13.97 11.57
N LEU A 34 29.44 -14.43 12.10
CA LEU A 34 29.05 -15.84 12.04
C LEU A 34 28.90 -16.27 10.57
N GLN A 35 29.62 -17.34 10.16
CA GLN A 35 29.50 -17.95 8.83
C GLN A 35 28.03 -18.29 8.50
N ARG A 36 27.59 -17.97 7.27
CA ARG A 36 26.25 -18.30 6.76
C ARG A 36 26.15 -19.79 6.47
N LYS A 37 25.18 -20.49 7.04
CA LYS A 37 24.98 -21.94 6.84
C LYS A 37 24.14 -22.22 5.59
N VAL A 38 24.71 -23.00 4.68
CA VAL A 38 24.13 -23.35 3.39
C VAL A 38 23.93 -24.86 3.31
N PHE A 39 22.76 -25.30 2.88
CA PHE A 39 22.44 -26.71 2.66
C PHE A 39 22.24 -26.98 1.17
N TYR A 40 23.12 -27.77 0.57
CA TYR A 40 22.95 -28.25 -0.80
C TYR A 40 22.21 -29.58 -0.79
N LEU A 41 21.41 -29.85 -1.82
CA LEU A 41 20.78 -31.15 -1.99
C LEU A 41 20.89 -31.63 -3.44
N VAL A 42 21.39 -32.84 -3.60
CA VAL A 42 21.53 -33.57 -4.88
C VAL A 42 20.85 -34.95 -4.79
N ASP A 43 20.47 -35.55 -5.92
CA ASP A 43 19.93 -36.92 -5.94
C ASP A 43 20.99 -37.94 -5.52
N SER A 44 22.17 -37.92 -6.15
CA SER A 44 23.27 -38.85 -5.88
C SER A 44 24.64 -38.17 -5.93
N LEU A 45 25.69 -38.91 -5.60
CA LEU A 45 27.09 -38.47 -5.70
C LEU A 45 27.86 -39.28 -6.77
N ASN A 46 27.13 -39.79 -7.76
CA ASN A 46 27.73 -40.35 -8.97
C ASN A 46 28.31 -39.24 -9.85
N VAL A 47 29.21 -39.62 -10.75
CA VAL A 47 29.78 -38.67 -11.72
C VAL A 47 28.72 -38.34 -12.74
N GLY A 48 28.14 -37.16 -12.60
CA GLY A 48 27.20 -36.56 -13.54
C GLY A 48 27.45 -35.06 -13.64
N GLY A 49 26.97 -34.44 -14.72
CA GLY A 49 27.28 -33.05 -15.02
C GLY A 49 26.73 -32.06 -13.98
N THR A 50 25.61 -32.39 -13.35
CA THR A 50 25.01 -31.57 -12.28
C THR A 50 25.71 -31.80 -10.95
N GLU A 51 25.99 -33.06 -10.62
CA GLU A 51 26.60 -33.49 -9.37
C GLU A 51 28.02 -32.94 -9.23
N VAL A 52 28.83 -33.01 -10.30
CA VAL A 52 30.19 -32.43 -10.33
C VAL A 52 30.13 -30.92 -10.04
N GLN A 53 29.21 -30.21 -10.69
CA GLN A 53 29.08 -28.75 -10.51
C GLN A 53 28.61 -28.39 -9.09
N ALA A 54 27.69 -29.16 -8.52
CA ALA A 54 27.24 -28.97 -7.14
C ALA A 54 28.35 -29.22 -6.11
N VAL A 55 29.16 -30.26 -6.32
CA VAL A 55 30.30 -30.62 -5.46
C VAL A 55 31.42 -29.59 -5.55
N GLU A 56 31.81 -29.19 -6.77
CA GLU A 56 32.86 -28.17 -6.96
C GLU A 56 32.41 -26.81 -6.41
N LEU A 57 31.13 -26.44 -6.59
CA LEU A 57 30.58 -25.24 -5.95
C LEU A 57 30.61 -25.34 -4.41
N ALA A 58 30.28 -26.51 -3.84
CA ALA A 58 30.29 -26.69 -2.38
C ALA A 58 31.69 -26.57 -1.79
N ILE A 59 32.70 -27.10 -2.48
CA ILE A 59 34.10 -27.10 -2.04
C ILE A 59 34.74 -25.73 -2.21
N ARG A 60 34.44 -25.02 -3.31
CA ARG A 60 35.14 -23.77 -3.68
C ARG A 60 34.47 -22.50 -3.13
N LEU A 61 33.27 -22.59 -2.55
CA LEU A 61 32.61 -21.44 -1.91
C LEU A 61 33.45 -20.94 -0.72
N ASN A 62 33.58 -19.62 -0.56
CA ASN A 62 34.47 -19.04 0.46
C ASN A 62 34.12 -19.55 1.89
N PRO A 63 35.01 -20.32 2.54
CA PRO A 63 34.74 -20.94 3.83
C PRO A 63 34.68 -19.93 4.98
N GLU A 64 35.25 -18.73 4.83
CA GLU A 64 35.14 -17.65 5.82
C GLU A 64 33.73 -17.03 5.84
N ARG A 65 33.02 -17.08 4.71
CA ARG A 65 31.67 -16.53 4.57
C ARG A 65 30.58 -17.59 4.71
N TYR A 66 30.85 -18.83 4.29
CA TYR A 66 29.84 -19.88 4.21
C TYR A 66 30.27 -21.19 4.87
N ASN A 67 29.33 -21.81 5.57
CA ASN A 67 29.45 -23.16 6.11
C ASN A 67 28.49 -24.08 5.34
N VAL A 68 29.04 -24.93 4.47
CA VAL A 68 28.27 -25.75 3.53
C VAL A 68 28.06 -27.17 4.06
N THR A 69 26.81 -27.60 4.08
CA THR A 69 26.41 -29.01 4.26
C THR A 69 25.80 -29.53 2.96
N LEU A 70 26.29 -30.67 2.49
CA LEU A 70 25.77 -31.34 1.30
C LEU A 70 24.88 -32.52 1.71
N GLY A 71 23.58 -32.37 1.46
CA GLY A 71 22.60 -33.44 1.49
C GLY A 71 22.59 -34.23 0.17
N CYS A 72 22.32 -35.53 0.26
CA CYS A 72 22.03 -36.36 -0.91
C CYS A 72 20.83 -37.29 -0.64
N LEU A 73 20.07 -37.61 -1.69
CA LEU A 73 19.01 -38.63 -1.57
C LEU A 73 19.63 -40.03 -1.51
N ARG A 74 20.72 -40.27 -2.23
CA ARG A 74 21.49 -41.52 -2.23
C ARG A 74 22.97 -41.19 -2.03
N ALA A 75 23.53 -41.54 -0.87
CA ALA A 75 24.94 -41.30 -0.54
C ALA A 75 25.86 -42.35 -1.18
N ARG A 76 25.90 -42.39 -2.51
CA ARG A 76 26.73 -43.32 -3.29
C ARG A 76 27.35 -42.62 -4.50
N GLY A 77 28.59 -43.00 -4.81
CA GLY A 77 29.28 -42.65 -6.04
C GLY A 77 30.68 -42.05 -5.81
N PRO A 78 31.49 -41.91 -6.87
CA PRO A 78 32.90 -41.51 -6.75
C PRO A 78 33.13 -40.10 -6.21
N LEU A 79 32.15 -39.20 -6.28
CA LEU A 79 32.32 -37.82 -5.78
C LEU A 79 32.41 -37.73 -4.25
N LEU A 80 32.13 -38.82 -3.53
CA LEU A 80 32.39 -38.90 -2.10
C LEU A 80 33.88 -38.71 -1.79
N GLU A 81 34.77 -39.29 -2.60
CA GLU A 81 36.23 -39.14 -2.44
C GLU A 81 36.66 -37.70 -2.65
N ARG A 82 36.03 -36.98 -3.59
CA ARG A 82 36.30 -35.56 -3.84
C ARG A 82 35.92 -34.66 -2.67
N LEU A 83 34.94 -35.07 -1.86
CA LEU A 83 34.52 -34.36 -0.65
C LEU A 83 35.40 -34.70 0.57
N GLN A 84 36.16 -35.80 0.54
CA GLN A 84 37.09 -36.17 1.62
C GLN A 84 38.22 -35.14 1.73
N GLY A 85 38.48 -34.67 2.95
CA GLY A 85 39.48 -33.61 3.21
C GLY A 85 38.98 -32.19 2.99
N SER A 86 37.74 -31.99 2.52
CA SER A 86 37.08 -30.68 2.50
C SER A 86 36.38 -30.36 3.82
N SER A 87 35.99 -29.11 4.02
CA SER A 87 35.18 -28.66 5.17
C SER A 87 33.68 -29.00 5.02
N VAL A 88 33.26 -29.62 3.91
CA VAL A 88 31.85 -29.88 3.58
C VAL A 88 31.35 -31.15 4.27
N SER A 89 30.30 -31.05 5.07
CA SER A 89 29.69 -32.21 5.73
C SER A 89 28.63 -32.88 4.86
N VAL A 90 28.60 -34.22 4.80
CA VAL A 90 27.66 -34.98 3.95
C VAL A 90 26.55 -35.64 4.78
N ARG A 91 25.29 -35.57 4.33
CA ARG A 91 24.11 -36.17 4.99
C ARG A 91 23.16 -36.86 4.02
N GLU A 92 22.70 -38.06 4.37
CA GLU A 92 21.78 -38.84 3.52
C GLU A 92 20.30 -38.75 3.96
N PHE A 93 19.41 -38.52 2.98
CA PHE A 93 17.95 -38.45 3.12
C PHE A 93 17.25 -39.34 2.08
N TYR A 94 17.40 -40.67 2.22
CA TYR A 94 16.93 -41.63 1.23
C TYR A 94 15.43 -42.00 1.35
N PRO A 95 14.56 -41.63 0.39
CA PRO A 95 13.18 -42.12 0.36
C PRO A 95 13.14 -43.57 -0.14
N LYS A 96 12.90 -44.53 0.76
CA LYS A 96 12.57 -45.92 0.40
C LYS A 96 11.18 -45.97 -0.26
N GLY A 97 11.13 -45.90 -1.59
CA GLY A 97 9.90 -45.89 -2.40
C GLY A 97 9.67 -44.55 -3.11
N GLY A 98 8.43 -44.27 -3.52
CA GLY A 98 8.04 -42.99 -4.11
C GLY A 98 8.03 -41.84 -3.09
N PHE A 99 8.07 -40.58 -3.56
CA PHE A 99 8.04 -39.40 -2.70
C PHE A 99 6.70 -39.22 -1.95
N ASP A 100 5.63 -39.80 -2.48
CA ASP A 100 4.29 -39.88 -1.91
C ASP A 100 4.11 -41.06 -0.93
N SER A 101 5.09 -41.95 -0.82
CA SER A 101 5.08 -43.03 0.16
C SER A 101 5.20 -42.48 1.59
N VAL A 102 4.74 -43.26 2.57
CA VAL A 102 4.90 -42.95 4.01
C VAL A 102 6.38 -42.68 4.35
N HIS A 103 7.31 -43.42 3.74
CA HIS A 103 8.74 -43.21 3.96
C HIS A 103 9.27 -41.95 3.26
N GLY A 104 8.75 -41.61 2.08
CA GLY A 104 9.07 -40.34 1.40
C GLY A 104 8.64 -39.12 2.22
N ILE A 105 7.40 -39.15 2.73
CA ILE A 105 6.86 -38.10 3.62
C ILE A 105 7.68 -38.02 4.92
N TYR A 106 8.04 -39.17 5.51
CA TYR A 106 8.92 -39.22 6.69
C TYR A 106 10.28 -38.56 6.43
N GLN A 107 10.94 -38.88 5.30
CA GLN A 107 12.23 -38.26 4.96
C GLN A 107 12.12 -36.76 4.72
N MET A 108 11.01 -36.28 4.14
CA MET A 108 10.73 -34.85 3.99
C MET A 108 10.64 -34.14 5.35
N PHE A 109 9.90 -34.70 6.31
CA PHE A 109 9.83 -34.12 7.66
C PHE A 109 11.15 -34.25 8.43
N ARG A 110 11.88 -35.35 8.26
CA ARG A 110 13.23 -35.54 8.84
C ARG A 110 14.21 -34.49 8.31
N LEU A 111 14.18 -34.22 7.00
CA LEU A 111 14.96 -33.16 6.38
C LEU A 111 14.53 -31.78 6.91
N ALA A 112 13.22 -31.50 6.99
CA ALA A 112 12.73 -30.22 7.53
C ALA A 112 13.18 -29.99 8.99
N MET A 113 13.14 -31.02 9.83
CA MET A 113 13.61 -30.95 11.21
C MET A 113 15.12 -30.71 11.28
N PHE A 114 15.90 -31.40 10.44
CA PHE A 114 17.36 -31.20 10.34
C PHE A 114 17.69 -29.76 9.94
N LEU A 115 17.04 -29.25 8.89
CA LEU A 115 17.21 -27.88 8.41
C LEU A 115 16.87 -26.85 9.49
N ARG A 116 15.76 -27.03 10.20
CA ARG A 116 15.32 -26.13 11.26
C ARG A 116 16.26 -26.13 12.47
N ARG A 117 16.73 -27.31 12.89
CA ARG A 117 17.70 -27.44 14.01
C ARG A 117 19.07 -26.88 13.66
N GLY A 118 19.51 -27.06 12.41
CA GLY A 118 20.78 -26.54 11.91
C GLY A 118 20.82 -25.02 11.77
N ARG A 119 19.64 -24.35 11.75
CA ARG A 119 19.46 -22.92 11.45
C ARG A 119 20.08 -22.53 10.11
N PHE A 120 19.86 -23.34 9.07
CA PHE A 120 20.33 -23.03 7.72
C PHE A 120 19.65 -21.77 7.20
N GLN A 121 20.44 -20.88 6.58
CA GLN A 121 19.95 -19.65 5.96
C GLN A 121 19.60 -19.86 4.48
N ILE A 122 20.31 -20.76 3.80
CA ILE A 122 20.11 -21.08 2.38
C ILE A 122 19.92 -22.60 2.21
N VAL A 123 18.89 -23.01 1.47
CA VAL A 123 18.82 -24.35 0.86
C VAL A 123 18.90 -24.20 -0.66
N HIS A 124 19.83 -24.92 -1.30
CA HIS A 124 19.97 -24.97 -2.75
C HIS A 124 19.84 -26.42 -3.24
N THR A 125 18.76 -26.72 -3.95
CA THR A 125 18.52 -28.03 -4.58
C THR A 125 19.03 -28.00 -6.03
N HIS A 126 19.79 -29.01 -6.45
CA HIS A 126 20.56 -28.97 -7.71
C HIS A 126 19.93 -29.71 -8.89
N ASP A 127 18.96 -30.59 -8.65
CA ASP A 127 18.29 -31.40 -9.68
C ASP A 127 16.79 -31.60 -9.37
N LEU A 128 16.06 -32.21 -10.32
CA LEU A 128 14.62 -32.41 -10.23
C LEU A 128 14.20 -33.25 -9.01
N TYR A 129 14.90 -34.32 -8.67
CA TYR A 129 14.53 -35.18 -7.55
C TYR A 129 14.85 -34.52 -6.21
N ALA A 130 15.97 -33.79 -6.13
CA ALA A 130 16.28 -32.92 -5.01
C ALA A 130 15.23 -31.80 -4.83
N ASN A 131 14.72 -31.23 -5.93
CA ASN A 131 13.66 -30.22 -5.89
C ASN A 131 12.37 -30.79 -5.24
N VAL A 132 11.99 -32.02 -5.58
CA VAL A 132 10.77 -32.68 -5.09
C VAL A 132 10.76 -32.83 -3.57
N LEU A 133 11.90 -33.18 -2.95
CA LEU A 133 12.01 -33.37 -1.50
C LEU A 133 12.45 -32.09 -0.76
N GLY A 134 13.45 -31.38 -1.31
CA GLY A 134 14.19 -30.32 -0.62
C GLY A 134 13.42 -29.01 -0.51
N ILE A 135 12.69 -28.62 -1.56
CA ILE A 135 11.88 -27.39 -1.57
C ILE A 135 10.79 -27.41 -0.48
N PRO A 136 9.91 -28.44 -0.41
CA PRO A 136 8.89 -28.47 0.63
C PRO A 136 9.51 -28.64 2.02
N ALA A 137 10.58 -29.43 2.17
CA ALA A 137 11.27 -29.57 3.46
C ALA A 137 11.86 -28.23 3.96
N ALA A 138 12.50 -27.46 3.09
CA ALA A 138 13.03 -26.13 3.41
C ALA A 138 11.92 -25.13 3.73
N ALA A 139 10.79 -25.18 3.01
CA ALA A 139 9.62 -24.35 3.29
C ALA A 139 8.99 -24.68 4.65
N ILE A 140 8.88 -25.97 5.02
CA ILE A 140 8.40 -26.41 6.34
C ILE A 140 9.38 -25.97 7.44
N ALA A 141 10.67 -26.10 7.21
CA ALA A 141 11.72 -25.68 8.13
C ALA A 141 11.77 -24.16 8.35
N ARG A 142 11.17 -23.38 7.43
CA ARG A 142 11.23 -21.91 7.33
C ARG A 142 12.65 -21.41 7.04
N VAL A 143 13.37 -22.06 6.11
CA VAL A 143 14.67 -21.57 5.67
C VAL A 143 14.49 -20.26 4.89
N PRO A 144 15.25 -19.18 5.21
CA PRO A 144 15.09 -17.85 4.60
C PRO A 144 15.18 -17.82 3.07
N VAL A 145 16.16 -18.53 2.49
CA VAL A 145 16.41 -18.57 1.05
C VAL A 145 16.32 -20.00 0.55
N ILE A 146 15.40 -20.26 -0.38
CA ILE A 146 15.21 -21.56 -1.02
C ILE A 146 15.49 -21.39 -2.51
N ILE A 147 16.47 -22.11 -3.04
CA ILE A 147 16.90 -22.01 -4.44
C ILE A 147 16.72 -23.39 -5.07
N SER A 148 16.00 -23.44 -6.19
CA SER A 148 15.84 -24.67 -6.96
C SER A 148 16.53 -24.55 -8.30
N SER A 149 17.38 -25.51 -8.63
CA SER A 149 18.02 -25.59 -9.94
C SER A 149 17.19 -26.38 -10.94
N GLN A 150 17.12 -25.90 -12.18
CA GLN A 150 16.65 -26.64 -13.34
C GLN A 150 17.74 -26.61 -14.41
N ARG A 151 18.18 -27.80 -14.84
CA ARG A 151 19.38 -28.00 -15.67
C ARG A 151 19.11 -28.81 -16.94
N ASP A 152 17.84 -29.11 -17.20
CA ASP A 152 17.35 -29.89 -18.33
C ASP A 152 16.17 -29.17 -19.01
N LEU A 153 15.97 -29.45 -20.30
CA LEU A 153 14.89 -28.89 -21.13
C LEU A 153 13.57 -29.68 -21.01
N GLY A 154 13.31 -30.35 -19.88
CA GLY A 154 11.99 -30.94 -19.61
C GLY A 154 11.75 -32.32 -20.22
N HIS A 155 12.79 -33.04 -20.65
CA HIS A 155 12.65 -34.36 -21.30
C HIS A 155 12.38 -35.52 -20.32
N LEU A 156 12.53 -35.29 -19.01
CA LEU A 156 12.27 -36.30 -17.96
C LEU A 156 10.77 -36.60 -17.84
N ASP A 157 10.43 -37.86 -17.57
CA ASP A 157 9.02 -38.32 -17.55
C ASP A 157 8.14 -37.62 -16.50
N LEU A 158 8.74 -37.06 -15.45
CA LEU A 158 8.07 -36.25 -14.45
C LEU A 158 7.50 -34.92 -15.00
N TYR A 159 8.04 -34.41 -16.12
CA TYR A 159 7.52 -33.24 -16.84
C TYR A 159 6.41 -33.56 -17.84
N LYS A 160 6.15 -34.84 -18.13
CA LYS A 160 5.06 -35.28 -19.01
C LYS A 160 3.81 -35.51 -18.14
N SER A 161 2.64 -34.97 -18.53
CA SER A 161 1.30 -35.07 -17.85
C SER A 161 1.00 -34.07 -16.71
N GLY A 162 -0.18 -34.21 -16.07
CA GLY A 162 -0.70 -33.34 -14.99
C GLY A 162 0.17 -33.21 -13.74
N ARG A 163 1.24 -34.01 -13.61
CA ARG A 163 2.27 -33.89 -12.58
C ARG A 163 3.16 -32.65 -12.76
N ARG A 164 3.29 -32.13 -13.99
CA ARG A 164 3.98 -30.86 -14.27
C ARG A 164 3.36 -29.68 -13.54
N VAL A 165 2.03 -29.64 -13.46
CA VAL A 165 1.32 -28.60 -12.70
C VAL A 165 1.70 -28.67 -11.21
N TRP A 166 1.85 -29.87 -10.66
CA TRP A 166 2.27 -30.05 -9.27
C TRP A 166 3.73 -29.63 -9.04
N LEU A 167 4.65 -30.05 -9.91
CA LEU A 167 6.06 -29.63 -9.85
C LEU A 167 6.21 -28.11 -9.97
N ARG A 168 5.47 -27.48 -10.87
CA ARG A 168 5.37 -26.01 -10.99
C ARG A 168 4.91 -25.36 -9.69
N ARG A 169 3.87 -25.91 -9.04
CA ARG A 169 3.36 -25.38 -7.77
C ARG A 169 4.39 -25.52 -6.64
N LEU A 170 5.12 -26.63 -6.63
CA LEU A 170 6.18 -26.90 -5.67
C LEU A 170 7.34 -25.90 -5.84
N GLN A 171 7.86 -25.79 -7.06
CA GLN A 171 8.99 -24.92 -7.38
C GLN A 171 8.68 -23.42 -7.19
N LYS A 172 7.39 -23.00 -7.25
CA LYS A 172 6.97 -21.63 -6.86
C LYS A 172 7.21 -21.28 -5.38
N LEU A 173 7.52 -22.28 -4.55
CA LEU A 173 7.93 -22.05 -3.16
C LEU A 173 9.36 -21.51 -3.06
N SER A 174 10.22 -21.78 -4.05
CA SER A 174 11.58 -21.25 -4.14
C SER A 174 11.58 -19.71 -4.17
N THR A 175 12.57 -19.13 -3.51
CA THR A 175 12.91 -17.70 -3.58
C THR A 175 13.45 -17.37 -4.98
N ALA A 176 14.31 -18.23 -5.52
CA ALA A 176 14.85 -18.13 -6.88
C ALA A 176 14.89 -19.50 -7.56
N VAL A 177 14.76 -19.50 -8.89
CA VAL A 177 14.97 -20.67 -9.74
C VAL A 177 16.26 -20.46 -10.52
N LEU A 178 17.26 -21.31 -10.29
CA LEU A 178 18.54 -21.22 -10.97
C LEU A 178 18.54 -22.12 -12.22
N THR A 179 18.97 -21.56 -13.34
CA THR A 179 19.16 -22.28 -14.60
C THR A 179 20.62 -22.16 -15.04
N ASN A 180 21.12 -23.17 -15.73
CA ASN A 180 22.51 -23.17 -16.22
C ASN A 180 22.67 -22.56 -17.62
N ALA A 181 21.57 -22.26 -18.31
CA ALA A 181 21.56 -21.73 -19.67
C ALA A 181 20.33 -20.83 -19.86
N ASN A 182 20.45 -19.79 -20.69
CA ASN A 182 19.32 -18.97 -21.13
C ASN A 182 18.27 -19.82 -21.86
N ALA A 183 18.67 -20.82 -22.65
CA ALA A 183 17.71 -21.73 -23.29
C ALA A 183 16.79 -22.44 -22.27
N VAL A 184 17.34 -22.85 -21.12
CA VAL A 184 16.55 -23.45 -20.03
C VAL A 184 15.68 -22.42 -19.34
N ARG A 185 16.18 -21.19 -19.13
CA ARG A 185 15.38 -20.07 -18.63
C ARG A 185 14.16 -19.82 -19.50
N GLU A 186 14.33 -19.71 -20.82
CA GLU A 186 13.23 -19.44 -21.73
C GLU A 186 12.20 -20.57 -21.73
N ALA A 187 12.63 -21.84 -21.68
CA ALA A 187 11.72 -22.97 -21.53
C ALA A 187 10.91 -22.90 -20.21
N VAL A 188 11.57 -22.59 -19.09
CA VAL A 188 10.92 -22.45 -17.77
C VAL A 188 9.93 -21.27 -17.74
N LEU A 189 10.24 -20.16 -18.41
CA LEU A 189 9.34 -19.01 -18.50
C LEU A 189 8.14 -19.31 -19.40
N ALA A 190 8.37 -19.91 -20.57
CA ALA A 190 7.33 -20.21 -21.54
C ALA A 190 6.36 -21.29 -21.03
N GLU A 191 6.89 -22.37 -20.46
CA GLU A 191 6.10 -23.57 -20.17
C GLU A 191 5.66 -23.67 -18.70
N ASP A 192 6.47 -23.19 -17.76
CA ASP A 192 6.16 -23.23 -16.32
C ASP A 192 5.71 -21.87 -15.76
N HIS A 193 5.71 -20.82 -16.59
CA HIS A 193 5.26 -19.45 -16.29
C HIS A 193 5.71 -18.98 -14.90
N PHE A 194 7.01 -19.08 -14.65
CA PHE A 194 7.65 -18.39 -13.54
C PHE A 194 7.73 -16.90 -13.84
N ALA A 195 7.73 -16.10 -12.78
CA ALA A 195 7.94 -14.68 -12.93
C ALA A 195 9.39 -14.43 -13.40
N PRO A 196 9.64 -13.63 -14.46
CA PRO A 196 10.97 -13.44 -15.02
C PRO A 196 12.04 -13.04 -13.99
N GLU A 197 11.64 -12.25 -13.00
CA GLU A 197 12.48 -11.77 -11.91
C GLU A 197 12.86 -12.84 -10.88
N LYS A 198 12.33 -14.06 -10.96
CA LYS A 198 12.73 -15.20 -10.10
C LYS A 198 13.69 -16.16 -10.76
N VAL A 199 13.78 -16.16 -12.08
CA VAL A 199 14.66 -17.07 -12.82
C VAL A 199 16.02 -16.41 -13.00
N ARG A 200 17.08 -17.08 -12.57
CA ARG A 200 18.48 -16.63 -12.69
C ARG A 200 19.23 -17.60 -13.60
N VAL A 201 20.18 -17.08 -14.37
CA VAL A 201 21.09 -17.89 -15.17
C VAL A 201 22.48 -17.77 -14.55
N ILE A 202 23.03 -18.88 -14.07
CA ILE A 202 24.46 -18.98 -13.72
C ILE A 202 24.99 -20.19 -14.46
N HIS A 203 25.85 -19.92 -15.44
CA HIS A 203 26.50 -20.95 -16.24
C HIS A 203 27.40 -21.85 -15.39
N ASN A 204 27.56 -23.10 -15.82
CA ASN A 204 28.47 -24.04 -15.18
C ASN A 204 29.93 -23.55 -15.33
N GLY A 205 30.75 -23.91 -14.34
CA GLY A 205 32.19 -23.65 -14.35
C GLY A 205 32.98 -24.79 -14.99
N VAL A 206 34.14 -24.49 -15.58
CA VAL A 206 35.13 -25.47 -16.03
C VAL A 206 36.47 -25.22 -15.32
N ASP A 207 37.15 -26.31 -14.96
CA ASP A 207 38.46 -26.26 -14.32
C ASP A 207 39.57 -26.08 -15.36
N LEU A 208 39.89 -24.82 -15.65
CA LEU A 208 40.88 -24.46 -16.68
C LEU A 208 42.27 -25.03 -16.42
N GLU A 209 42.65 -25.21 -15.15
CA GLU A 209 43.97 -25.72 -14.78
C GLU A 209 44.12 -27.20 -15.17
N SER A 210 43.10 -28.00 -14.91
CA SER A 210 43.07 -29.42 -15.29
C SER A 210 43.19 -29.63 -16.81
N PHE A 211 42.71 -28.70 -17.63
CA PHE A 211 42.82 -28.75 -19.11
C PHE A 211 44.03 -27.98 -19.67
N SER A 212 44.86 -27.40 -18.82
CA SER A 212 46.08 -26.68 -19.24
C SER A 212 47.27 -27.60 -19.53
N GLN A 213 47.24 -28.81 -18.97
CA GLN A 213 48.31 -29.80 -19.10
C GLN A 213 48.26 -30.48 -20.48
N ARG A 214 49.39 -30.49 -21.19
CA ARG A 214 49.54 -31.26 -22.44
C ARG A 214 50.12 -32.64 -22.11
N SER A 215 49.49 -33.70 -22.61
CA SER A 215 50.04 -35.06 -22.47
C SER A 215 51.29 -35.27 -23.32
N SER A 216 52.11 -36.26 -22.95
CA SER A 216 53.39 -36.59 -23.60
C SER A 216 53.27 -37.44 -24.89
N GLY A 217 52.05 -37.72 -25.38
CA GLY A 217 51.78 -38.49 -26.60
C GLY A 217 50.43 -39.20 -26.57
N ARG A 218 50.06 -39.95 -27.63
CA ARG A 218 48.77 -40.66 -27.75
C ARG A 218 48.85 -42.14 -27.34
N ALA A 219 50.07 -42.71 -27.40
CA ALA A 219 50.36 -44.13 -27.14
C ALA A 219 49.85 -44.70 -25.79
N TRP A 220 49.70 -43.86 -24.76
CA TRP A 220 49.20 -44.31 -23.45
C TRP A 220 47.71 -44.71 -23.47
N LEU A 221 46.94 -44.19 -24.43
CA LEU A 221 45.51 -44.46 -24.57
C LEU A 221 45.26 -45.52 -25.64
N LEU A 222 45.89 -45.36 -26.81
CA LEU A 222 45.85 -46.31 -27.92
C LEU A 222 47.28 -46.48 -28.49
N PRO A 223 47.88 -47.69 -28.42
CA PRO A 223 49.19 -47.96 -29.02
C PRO A 223 49.18 -47.69 -30.53
N ASP A 224 50.32 -47.24 -31.08
CA ASP A 224 50.56 -47.04 -32.53
C ASP A 224 49.65 -46.03 -33.26
N ALA A 225 48.95 -45.15 -32.52
CA ALA A 225 47.96 -44.20 -33.06
C ALA A 225 48.45 -42.73 -33.13
N ASP A 226 49.76 -42.47 -33.00
CA ASP A 226 50.32 -41.11 -32.92
C ASP A 226 50.17 -40.28 -34.22
N GLN A 227 49.91 -40.93 -35.37
CA GLN A 227 49.73 -40.28 -36.69
C GLN A 227 48.25 -40.07 -37.07
N GLU A 228 47.30 -40.60 -36.29
CA GLU A 228 45.87 -40.51 -36.58
C GLU A 228 45.29 -39.17 -36.16
N ARG A 229 44.12 -38.78 -36.68
CA ARG A 229 43.39 -37.57 -36.25
C ARG A 229 42.20 -37.94 -35.37
N TRP A 230 42.15 -37.44 -34.14
CA TRP A 230 41.22 -37.89 -33.10
C TRP A 230 40.05 -36.92 -32.92
N ILE A 231 38.83 -37.42 -33.17
CA ILE A 231 37.58 -36.69 -32.94
C ILE A 231 36.89 -37.31 -31.72
N VAL A 232 36.65 -36.53 -30.68
CA VAL A 232 36.17 -37.03 -29.38
C VAL A 232 34.74 -36.58 -29.08
N LEU A 233 33.93 -37.52 -28.60
CA LEU A 233 32.64 -37.27 -27.97
C LEU A 233 32.67 -37.85 -26.55
N VAL A 234 32.36 -37.00 -25.58
CA VAL A 234 32.32 -37.31 -24.14
C VAL A 234 30.86 -37.22 -23.71
N GLY A 235 30.28 -38.36 -23.33
CA GLY A 235 28.86 -38.43 -22.99
C GLY A 235 28.44 -39.84 -22.58
N ASN A 236 27.45 -39.94 -21.68
CA ASN A 236 26.90 -41.25 -21.32
C ASN A 236 26.04 -41.83 -22.45
N MET A 237 25.91 -43.17 -22.47
CA MET A 237 25.15 -43.93 -23.47
C MET A 237 23.89 -44.57 -22.86
N HIS A 238 23.27 -43.93 -21.87
CA HIS A 238 21.99 -44.41 -21.31
C HIS A 238 20.82 -44.14 -22.27
N GLY A 239 20.95 -43.11 -23.11
CA GLY A 239 20.07 -42.80 -24.23
C GLY A 239 20.89 -42.20 -25.37
N ASP A 240 20.25 -41.77 -26.45
CA ASP A 240 20.94 -41.15 -27.59
C ASP A 240 20.76 -39.62 -27.66
N VAL A 241 20.48 -39.00 -26.51
CA VAL A 241 20.37 -37.54 -26.42
C VAL A 241 21.68 -36.85 -26.81
N LYS A 242 22.84 -37.52 -26.60
CA LYS A 242 24.18 -36.99 -26.92
C LYS A 242 24.59 -37.13 -28.40
N GLY A 243 23.74 -37.76 -29.22
CA GLY A 243 23.95 -37.85 -30.67
C GLY A 243 25.03 -38.84 -31.11
N HIS A 244 25.22 -39.94 -30.39
CA HIS A 244 26.18 -40.97 -30.78
C HIS A 244 25.81 -41.55 -32.15
N ALA A 245 24.53 -41.86 -32.38
CA ALA A 245 24.07 -42.38 -33.67
C ALA A 245 24.26 -41.37 -34.82
N VAL A 246 24.09 -40.07 -34.55
CA VAL A 246 24.28 -38.99 -35.52
C VAL A 246 25.75 -38.88 -35.92
N LEU A 247 26.68 -38.96 -34.97
CA LEU A 247 28.11 -38.97 -35.30
C LEU A 247 28.52 -40.23 -36.07
N ILE A 248 28.00 -41.40 -35.70
CA ILE A 248 28.26 -42.66 -36.41
C ILE A 248 27.78 -42.56 -37.87
N ALA A 249 26.61 -41.97 -38.11
CA ALA A 249 26.09 -41.74 -39.45
C ALA A 249 26.92 -40.72 -40.26
N ALA A 250 27.46 -39.68 -39.60
CA ALA A 250 28.32 -38.69 -40.25
C ALA A 250 29.72 -39.25 -40.61
N ALA A 251 30.19 -40.24 -39.84
CA ALA A 251 31.55 -40.75 -39.94
C ALA A 251 31.89 -41.37 -41.29
N GLU A 252 30.94 -41.97 -42.01
CA GLU A 252 31.18 -42.54 -43.35
C GLU A 252 31.71 -41.50 -44.33
N THR A 253 31.12 -40.30 -44.31
CA THR A 253 31.56 -39.20 -45.18
C THR A 253 32.92 -38.65 -44.75
N VAL A 254 33.18 -38.57 -43.45
CA VAL A 254 34.45 -38.07 -42.91
C VAL A 254 35.61 -39.03 -43.20
N VAL A 255 35.43 -40.34 -42.94
CA VAL A 255 36.48 -41.37 -43.13
C VAL A 255 36.78 -41.58 -44.61
N ARG A 256 35.79 -41.46 -45.49
CA ARG A 256 36.01 -41.53 -46.95
C ARG A 256 37.01 -40.47 -47.42
N GLU A 257 37.03 -39.31 -46.78
CA GLU A 257 37.92 -38.21 -47.14
C GLU A 257 39.23 -38.19 -46.33
N PHE A 258 39.16 -38.59 -45.06
CA PHE A 258 40.29 -38.68 -44.14
C PHE A 258 40.33 -40.08 -43.49
N PRO A 259 40.95 -41.07 -44.15
CA PRO A 259 40.95 -42.46 -43.68
C PRO A 259 41.69 -42.68 -42.34
N ASP A 260 42.57 -41.74 -41.98
CA ASP A 260 43.38 -41.69 -40.77
C ASP A 260 42.62 -41.12 -39.54
N VAL A 261 41.34 -40.80 -39.67
CA VAL A 261 40.50 -40.31 -38.56
C VAL A 261 40.07 -41.44 -37.64
N ARG A 262 40.17 -41.17 -36.33
CA ARG A 262 39.72 -42.01 -35.22
C ARG A 262 38.67 -41.27 -34.40
N PHE A 263 37.50 -41.88 -34.22
CA PHE A 263 36.44 -41.39 -33.35
C PHE A 263 36.56 -42.04 -31.97
N LEU A 264 36.68 -41.20 -30.92
CA LEU A 264 36.80 -41.63 -29.54
C LEU A 264 35.50 -41.35 -28.79
N PHE A 265 34.89 -42.42 -28.25
CA PHE A 265 33.73 -42.32 -27.39
C PHE A 265 34.14 -42.57 -25.94
N ALA A 266 34.15 -41.48 -25.16
CA ALA A 266 34.45 -41.50 -23.73
C ALA A 266 33.14 -41.43 -22.93
N GLY A 267 32.65 -42.60 -22.54
CA GLY A 267 31.41 -42.79 -21.81
C GLY A 267 30.91 -44.23 -21.90
N ASP A 268 29.91 -44.54 -21.09
CA ASP A 268 29.31 -45.88 -21.05
C ASP A 268 27.80 -45.78 -20.81
N GLY A 269 27.08 -46.88 -20.98
CA GLY A 269 25.63 -46.96 -20.76
C GLY A 269 24.97 -48.13 -21.47
N GLU A 270 23.67 -48.30 -21.21
CA GLU A 270 22.89 -49.45 -21.65
C GLU A 270 22.86 -49.62 -23.18
N ARG A 271 22.97 -48.52 -23.94
CA ARG A 271 22.95 -48.52 -25.41
C ARG A 271 24.33 -48.68 -26.06
N ARG A 272 25.42 -48.85 -25.28
CA ARG A 272 26.78 -49.00 -25.84
C ARG A 272 26.86 -50.09 -26.92
N LYS A 273 26.29 -51.28 -26.64
CA LYS A 273 26.29 -52.41 -27.57
C LYS A 273 25.61 -52.07 -28.90
N GLU A 274 24.50 -51.33 -28.85
CA GLU A 274 23.76 -50.89 -30.03
C GLU A 274 24.62 -49.99 -30.94
N PHE A 275 25.40 -49.08 -30.34
CA PHE A 275 26.32 -48.21 -31.08
C PHE A 275 27.52 -48.98 -31.64
N GLU A 276 28.09 -49.94 -30.91
CA GLU A 276 29.13 -50.84 -31.42
C GLU A 276 28.63 -51.66 -32.63
N GLU A 277 27.40 -52.17 -32.56
CA GLU A 277 26.73 -52.86 -33.68
C GLU A 277 26.43 -51.94 -34.87
N GLN A 278 26.08 -50.67 -34.62
CA GLN A 278 25.88 -49.68 -35.68
C GLN A 278 27.18 -49.37 -36.42
N VAL A 279 28.28 -49.20 -35.70
CA VAL A 279 29.62 -48.99 -36.29
C VAL A 279 30.07 -50.22 -37.09
N ALA A 280 29.83 -51.43 -36.58
CA ALA A 280 30.16 -52.66 -37.29
C ALA A 280 29.38 -52.78 -38.61
N ARG A 281 28.09 -52.41 -38.61
CA ARG A 281 27.23 -52.44 -39.81
C ARG A 281 27.72 -51.52 -40.94
N ILE A 282 28.28 -50.36 -40.61
CA ILE A 282 28.83 -49.42 -41.60
C ILE A 282 30.30 -49.72 -41.98
N GLY A 283 30.88 -50.79 -41.46
CA GLY A 283 32.23 -51.23 -41.82
C GLY A 283 33.37 -50.39 -41.22
N LEU A 284 33.09 -49.51 -40.27
CA LEU A 284 34.07 -48.55 -39.70
C LEU A 284 34.57 -48.94 -38.30
N ALA A 285 34.48 -50.21 -37.90
CA ALA A 285 34.92 -50.68 -36.58
C ALA A 285 36.36 -50.30 -36.24
N LYS A 286 37.25 -50.24 -37.25
CA LYS A 286 38.64 -49.83 -37.09
C LYS A 286 38.82 -48.32 -36.90
N ASN A 287 37.81 -47.48 -37.11
CA ASN A 287 37.89 -46.03 -36.94
C ASN A 287 37.24 -45.55 -35.63
N PHE A 288 36.62 -46.43 -34.84
CA PHE A 288 35.99 -46.07 -33.57
C PHE A 288 36.71 -46.72 -32.39
N SER A 289 36.73 -46.04 -31.25
CA SER A 289 37.21 -46.60 -29.99
C SER A 289 36.30 -46.20 -28.84
N PHE A 290 35.66 -47.21 -28.24
CA PHE A 290 34.76 -47.08 -27.11
C PHE A 290 35.57 -47.22 -25.81
N LEU A 291 35.95 -46.09 -25.23
CA LEU A 291 36.85 -46.03 -24.08
C LEU A 291 36.15 -46.40 -22.75
N GLY A 292 34.83 -46.54 -22.77
CA GLY A 292 34.01 -46.76 -21.58
C GLY A 292 34.01 -45.56 -20.65
N ARG A 293 33.63 -45.78 -19.38
CA ARG A 293 33.67 -44.74 -18.34
C ARG A 293 35.12 -44.35 -18.03
N ARG A 294 35.44 -43.06 -18.14
CA ARG A 294 36.77 -42.49 -17.89
C ARG A 294 36.73 -41.42 -16.81
N ASN A 295 37.78 -41.35 -15.99
CA ASN A 295 37.99 -40.31 -14.97
C ASN A 295 39.11 -39.33 -15.34
N ASP A 296 39.86 -39.61 -16.41
CA ASP A 296 41.01 -38.87 -16.89
C ASP A 296 40.70 -38.11 -18.20
N VAL A 297 39.46 -37.62 -18.34
CA VAL A 297 38.96 -36.86 -19.49
C VAL A 297 39.89 -35.69 -19.87
N PRO A 298 40.43 -34.87 -18.94
CA PRO A 298 41.36 -33.81 -19.32
C PRO A 298 42.59 -34.30 -20.07
N ARG A 299 43.16 -35.44 -19.64
CA ARG A 299 44.31 -36.07 -20.31
C ARG A 299 43.93 -36.58 -21.71
N ILE A 300 42.73 -37.16 -21.86
CA ILE A 300 42.22 -37.63 -23.14
C ILE A 300 42.03 -36.45 -24.10
N LEU A 301 41.36 -35.38 -23.67
CA LEU A 301 41.10 -34.21 -24.51
C LEU A 301 42.40 -33.51 -24.95
N SER A 302 43.43 -33.50 -24.10
CA SER A 302 44.75 -32.93 -24.46
C SER A 302 45.44 -33.64 -25.63
N CYS A 303 45.00 -34.85 -25.97
CA CYS A 303 45.51 -35.67 -27.07
C CYS A 303 44.60 -35.66 -28.32
N CYS A 304 43.41 -35.05 -28.24
CA CYS A 304 42.44 -35.05 -29.33
C CYS A 304 42.64 -33.85 -30.25
N ASP A 305 42.05 -33.91 -31.45
CA ASP A 305 42.15 -32.85 -32.46
C ASP A 305 40.84 -32.06 -32.60
N ILE A 306 39.68 -32.70 -32.45
CA ILE A 306 38.36 -32.05 -32.57
C ILE A 306 37.42 -32.57 -31.48
N GLY A 307 36.73 -31.67 -30.79
CA GLY A 307 35.60 -32.01 -29.90
C GLY A 307 34.28 -31.99 -30.66
N VAL A 308 33.41 -32.98 -30.45
CA VAL A 308 32.11 -33.03 -31.13
C VAL A 308 30.98 -33.43 -30.19
N LEU A 309 29.87 -32.67 -30.23
CA LEU A 309 28.67 -32.96 -29.44
C LEU A 309 27.38 -32.65 -30.23
N PRO A 310 26.91 -33.59 -31.08
CA PRO A 310 25.75 -33.39 -31.94
C PRO A 310 24.44 -33.80 -31.24
N SER A 311 24.24 -33.31 -30.02
CA SER A 311 23.11 -33.67 -29.15
C SER A 311 21.75 -33.26 -29.71
N GLN A 312 20.69 -34.00 -29.35
CA GLN A 312 19.31 -33.63 -29.64
C GLN A 312 18.77 -32.58 -28.68
N ALA A 313 19.27 -32.56 -27.44
CA ALA A 313 18.88 -31.58 -26.43
C ALA A 313 19.99 -31.40 -25.39
N GLU A 314 20.20 -30.16 -24.95
CA GLU A 314 21.16 -29.82 -23.90
C GLU A 314 20.64 -28.72 -22.99
N GLY A 315 21.01 -28.77 -21.71
CA GLY A 315 20.99 -27.59 -20.83
C GLY A 315 22.20 -26.72 -21.15
N LEU A 316 23.20 -26.70 -20.27
CA LEU A 316 24.55 -26.25 -20.58
C LEU A 316 25.51 -27.45 -20.49
N PRO A 317 26.05 -27.96 -21.61
CA PRO A 317 26.85 -29.18 -21.60
C PRO A 317 28.29 -28.93 -21.12
N ASN A 318 28.69 -29.62 -20.06
CA ASN A 318 30.07 -29.56 -19.55
C ASN A 318 31.07 -30.03 -20.62
N ALA A 319 30.75 -31.06 -21.42
CA ALA A 319 31.65 -31.59 -22.43
C ALA A 319 32.12 -30.51 -23.43
N VAL A 320 31.24 -29.61 -23.87
CA VAL A 320 31.62 -28.50 -24.78
C VAL A 320 32.54 -27.50 -24.07
N LEU A 321 32.26 -27.16 -22.82
CA LEU A 321 33.14 -26.30 -22.01
C LEU A 321 34.53 -26.93 -21.85
N GLU A 322 34.59 -28.24 -21.60
CA GLU A 322 35.82 -29.01 -21.46
C GLU A 322 36.61 -29.06 -22.78
N TYR A 323 35.94 -29.22 -23.94
CA TYR A 323 36.60 -29.17 -25.25
C TYR A 323 37.26 -27.81 -25.50
N LEU A 324 36.52 -26.73 -25.26
CA LEU A 324 37.05 -25.38 -25.43
C LEU A 324 38.15 -25.08 -24.40
N ALA A 325 38.03 -25.55 -23.15
CA ALA A 325 39.07 -25.39 -22.14
C ALA A 325 40.38 -26.12 -22.52
N ALA A 326 40.27 -27.30 -23.13
CA ALA A 326 41.39 -28.03 -23.72
C ALA A 326 41.96 -27.35 -24.98
N GLY A 327 41.27 -26.35 -25.53
CA GLY A 327 41.66 -25.63 -26.74
C GLY A 327 41.33 -26.37 -28.03
N LEU A 328 40.37 -27.30 -27.99
CA LEU A 328 39.94 -28.05 -29.17
C LEU A 328 38.97 -27.22 -30.03
N PRO A 329 39.15 -27.19 -31.36
CA PRO A 329 38.07 -26.78 -32.25
C PRO A 329 36.86 -27.70 -32.00
N THR A 330 35.68 -27.10 -31.86
CA THR A 330 34.49 -27.83 -31.41
C THR A 330 33.34 -27.67 -32.40
N VAL A 331 32.68 -28.79 -32.72
CA VAL A 331 31.41 -28.81 -33.46
C VAL A 331 30.30 -29.29 -32.55
N ALA A 332 29.23 -28.51 -32.37
CA ALA A 332 28.07 -28.94 -31.59
C ALA A 332 26.77 -28.67 -32.34
N SER A 333 25.69 -29.33 -31.93
CA SER A 333 24.37 -29.02 -32.46
C SER A 333 23.82 -27.70 -31.90
N ARG A 334 23.00 -26.99 -32.69
CA ARG A 334 22.33 -25.74 -32.34
C ARG A 334 21.11 -26.01 -31.44
N VAL A 335 21.35 -26.58 -30.27
CA VAL A 335 20.33 -26.91 -29.27
C VAL A 335 20.75 -26.39 -27.90
N GLY A 336 19.77 -25.97 -27.09
CA GLY A 336 20.02 -25.61 -25.70
C GLY A 336 21.10 -24.55 -25.54
N GLY A 337 21.94 -24.72 -24.52
CA GLY A 337 23.06 -23.83 -24.20
C GLY A 337 24.28 -23.95 -25.10
N ASN A 338 24.30 -24.82 -26.12
CA ASN A 338 25.41 -24.85 -27.09
C ASN A 338 25.59 -23.51 -27.80
N VAL A 339 24.48 -22.81 -28.09
CA VAL A 339 24.50 -21.49 -28.74
C VAL A 339 25.03 -20.38 -27.85
N GLU A 340 25.13 -20.63 -26.54
CA GLU A 340 25.69 -19.70 -25.56
C GLU A 340 27.21 -19.92 -25.36
N ILE A 341 27.69 -21.14 -25.63
CA ILE A 341 29.10 -21.51 -25.51
C ILE A 341 29.84 -21.31 -26.84
N ILE A 342 29.18 -21.58 -27.97
CA ILE A 342 29.78 -21.53 -29.30
C ILE A 342 29.28 -20.31 -30.07
N HIS A 343 30.22 -19.43 -30.40
CA HIS A 343 30.04 -18.37 -31.37
C HIS A 343 30.47 -18.89 -32.75
N GLU A 344 29.48 -19.10 -33.62
CA GLU A 344 29.65 -19.67 -34.96
C GLU A 344 30.83 -19.03 -35.71
N GLY A 345 31.76 -19.86 -36.18
CA GLY A 345 32.93 -19.43 -36.94
C GLY A 345 33.98 -18.65 -36.15
N LYS A 346 33.80 -18.49 -34.83
CA LYS A 346 34.73 -17.76 -33.96
C LYS A 346 35.30 -18.60 -32.82
N THR A 347 34.49 -19.38 -32.13
CA THR A 347 34.91 -20.30 -31.04
C THR A 347 34.60 -21.76 -31.33
N GLY A 348 33.81 -22.04 -32.37
CA GLY A 348 33.42 -23.37 -32.83
C GLY A 348 32.42 -23.28 -33.99
N LEU A 349 31.84 -24.41 -34.38
CA LEU A 349 30.81 -24.50 -35.43
C LEU A 349 29.51 -25.11 -34.86
N LEU A 350 28.35 -24.57 -35.26
CA LEU A 350 27.04 -25.08 -34.90
C LEU A 350 26.34 -25.70 -36.11
N VAL A 351 25.86 -26.93 -35.96
CA VAL A 351 25.04 -27.64 -36.96
C VAL A 351 23.62 -27.83 -36.46
N LEU A 352 22.65 -28.07 -37.34
CA LEU A 352 21.31 -28.45 -36.89
C LEU A 352 21.34 -29.85 -36.23
N PRO A 353 20.52 -30.11 -35.20
CA PRO A 353 20.41 -31.44 -34.61
C PRO A 353 19.85 -32.45 -35.61
N ASP A 354 20.18 -33.73 -35.43
CA ASP A 354 19.73 -34.86 -36.28
C ASP A 354 20.08 -34.74 -37.78
N GLU A 355 21.12 -33.96 -38.12
CA GLU A 355 21.60 -33.76 -39.50
C GLU A 355 23.04 -34.29 -39.70
N PRO A 356 23.23 -35.62 -39.91
CA PRO A 356 24.56 -36.21 -40.09
C PRO A 356 25.37 -35.60 -41.23
N SER A 357 24.72 -35.20 -42.32
CA SER A 357 25.38 -34.59 -43.48
C SER A 357 26.00 -33.23 -43.15
N ALA A 358 25.27 -32.39 -42.41
CA ALA A 358 25.78 -31.08 -41.96
C ALA A 358 26.92 -31.25 -40.96
N LEU A 359 26.81 -32.23 -40.06
CA LEU A 359 27.87 -32.58 -39.12
C LEU A 359 29.14 -33.03 -39.85
N ALA A 360 29.02 -33.90 -40.85
CA ALA A 360 30.16 -34.34 -41.65
C ALA A 360 30.86 -33.18 -42.37
N VAL A 361 30.09 -32.26 -42.97
CA VAL A 361 30.63 -31.05 -43.63
C VAL A 361 31.43 -30.18 -42.65
N ALA A 362 30.91 -29.97 -41.44
CA ALA A 362 31.60 -29.17 -40.42
C ALA A 362 32.91 -29.85 -39.95
N LEU A 363 32.89 -31.17 -39.72
CA LEU A 363 34.08 -31.93 -39.32
C LEU A 363 35.14 -31.94 -40.44
N VAL A 364 34.74 -32.19 -41.68
CA VAL A 364 35.62 -32.14 -42.86
C VAL A 364 36.27 -30.75 -43.01
N ARG A 365 35.51 -29.67 -42.79
CA ARG A 365 36.05 -28.31 -42.84
C ARG A 365 37.18 -28.10 -41.84
N LEU A 366 37.02 -28.54 -40.59
CA LEU A 366 38.05 -28.43 -39.56
C LEU A 366 39.28 -29.30 -39.87
N LEU A 367 39.08 -30.47 -40.48
CA LEU A 367 40.18 -31.35 -40.91
C LEU A 367 40.95 -30.80 -42.12
N ARG A 368 40.28 -30.09 -43.04
CA ARG A 368 40.89 -29.45 -44.22
C ARG A 368 41.67 -28.18 -43.90
N ASP A 369 41.23 -27.42 -42.91
CA ASP A 369 41.82 -26.13 -42.54
C ASP A 369 42.32 -26.12 -41.09
N PRO A 370 43.53 -26.65 -40.82
CA PRO A 370 44.12 -26.66 -39.48
C PRO A 370 44.35 -25.26 -38.90
N GLY A 371 44.56 -24.24 -39.76
CA GLY A 371 44.76 -22.86 -39.32
C GLY A 371 43.49 -22.28 -38.73
N PHE A 372 42.38 -22.41 -39.45
CA PHE A 372 41.05 -22.06 -38.96
C PHE A 372 40.67 -22.86 -37.71
N ALA A 373 40.95 -24.17 -37.69
CA ALA A 373 40.68 -25.03 -36.53
C ALA A 373 41.47 -24.58 -35.28
N ALA A 374 42.75 -24.26 -35.42
CA ALA A 374 43.58 -23.75 -34.32
C ALA A 374 43.10 -22.38 -33.82
N GLU A 375 42.64 -21.50 -34.72
CA GLU A 375 42.06 -20.21 -34.36
C GLU A 375 40.77 -20.38 -33.53
N LEU A 376 39.86 -21.27 -33.96
CA LEU A 376 38.64 -21.58 -33.19
C LEU A 376 38.97 -22.14 -31.80
N GLY A 377 39.92 -23.08 -31.71
CA GLY A 377 40.33 -23.68 -30.43
C GLY A 377 40.96 -22.64 -29.48
N LYS A 378 41.83 -21.76 -29.99
CA LYS A 378 42.43 -20.67 -29.21
C LYS A 378 41.37 -19.69 -28.71
N ASN A 379 40.51 -19.22 -29.61
CA ASN A 379 39.44 -18.27 -29.28
C ASN A 379 38.44 -18.87 -28.30
N GLY A 380 38.09 -20.15 -28.49
CA GLY A 380 37.23 -20.91 -27.61
C GLY A 380 37.79 -21.01 -26.20
N ARG A 381 39.08 -21.36 -26.06
CA ARG A 381 39.76 -21.40 -24.76
C ARG A 381 39.76 -20.05 -24.06
N SER A 382 40.11 -18.98 -24.77
CA SER A 382 40.08 -17.61 -24.23
C SER A 382 38.68 -17.21 -23.77
N PHE A 383 37.65 -17.57 -24.54
CA PHE A 383 36.26 -17.28 -24.21
C PHE A 383 35.78 -18.02 -22.95
N VAL A 384 35.99 -19.34 -22.86
CA VAL A 384 35.56 -20.09 -21.67
C VAL A 384 36.38 -19.72 -20.43
N SER A 385 37.62 -19.30 -20.61
CA SER A 385 38.46 -18.80 -19.51
C SER A 385 37.91 -17.50 -18.90
N ALA A 386 37.33 -16.63 -19.73
CA ALA A 386 36.76 -15.37 -19.30
C ALA A 386 35.35 -15.52 -18.69
N GLU A 387 34.50 -16.35 -19.31
CA GLU A 387 33.06 -16.35 -19.01
C GLU A 387 32.55 -17.58 -18.24
N PHE A 388 33.27 -18.71 -18.31
CA PHE A 388 32.80 -20.02 -17.81
C PHE A 388 33.76 -20.67 -16.80
N SER A 389 34.60 -19.91 -16.12
CA SER A 389 35.47 -20.44 -15.06
C SER A 389 34.69 -20.76 -13.77
N PHE A 390 35.24 -21.64 -12.93
CA PHE A 390 34.67 -21.88 -11.60
C PHE A 390 34.65 -20.61 -10.74
N GLU A 391 35.67 -19.76 -10.86
CA GLU A 391 35.76 -18.48 -10.15
C GLU A 391 34.58 -17.59 -10.51
N ARG A 392 34.23 -17.51 -11.81
CA ARG A 392 33.09 -16.73 -12.29
C ARG A 392 31.76 -17.30 -11.82
N MET A 393 31.61 -18.62 -11.82
CA MET A 393 30.42 -19.30 -11.29
C MET A 393 30.25 -19.03 -9.79
N ILE A 394 31.33 -19.06 -9.01
CA ILE A 394 31.33 -18.79 -7.56
C ILE A 394 30.99 -17.34 -7.29
N GLU A 395 31.60 -16.39 -8.01
CA GLU A 395 31.32 -14.96 -7.89
C GLU A 395 29.84 -14.65 -8.11
N LYS A 396 29.27 -15.14 -9.23
CA LYS A 396 27.83 -14.96 -9.52
C LYS A 396 26.93 -15.64 -8.49
N THR A 397 27.35 -16.79 -7.95
CA THR A 397 26.60 -17.50 -6.91
C THR A 397 26.64 -16.75 -5.58
N ASP A 398 27.79 -16.23 -5.17
CA ASP A 398 27.96 -15.42 -3.96
C ASP A 398 27.15 -14.12 -4.04
N GLN A 399 27.18 -13.45 -5.20
CA GLN A 399 26.36 -12.29 -5.47
C GLN A 399 24.88 -12.63 -5.31
N MET A 400 24.40 -13.70 -5.95
CA MET A 400 23.01 -14.15 -5.83
C MET A 400 22.64 -14.49 -4.37
N TYR A 401 23.48 -15.21 -3.64
CA TYR A 401 23.24 -15.52 -2.23
C TYR A 401 23.18 -14.27 -1.37
N THR A 402 24.07 -13.31 -1.62
CA THR A 402 24.11 -12.04 -0.88
C THR A 402 22.88 -11.20 -1.17
N GLU A 403 22.49 -11.03 -2.44
CA GLU A 403 21.27 -10.32 -2.84
C GLU A 403 20.01 -10.96 -2.24
N LEU A 404 19.90 -12.29 -2.27
CA LEU A 404 18.74 -13.01 -1.73
C LEU A 404 18.66 -12.96 -0.21
N LEU A 405 19.79 -12.88 0.49
CA LEU A 405 19.82 -12.69 1.94
C LEU A 405 19.60 -11.22 2.34
N GLN A 406 20.15 -10.26 1.61
CA GLN A 406 19.97 -8.83 1.87
C GLN A 406 18.55 -8.36 1.56
N SER A 407 17.98 -8.78 0.43
CA SER A 407 16.56 -8.56 0.16
C SER A 407 15.69 -9.15 1.26
N ARG A 408 16.12 -10.23 1.93
CA ARG A 408 15.42 -10.82 3.08
C ARG A 408 15.60 -10.06 4.39
N ASP A 409 16.79 -9.57 4.69
CA ASP A 409 17.07 -8.75 5.88
C ASP A 409 16.38 -7.37 5.78
N VAL A 410 16.29 -6.86 4.56
CA VAL A 410 15.44 -5.73 4.18
C VAL A 410 13.96 -6.15 4.22
N GLU A 411 13.56 -7.34 3.77
CA GLU A 411 12.16 -7.83 3.87
C GLU A 411 11.67 -8.08 5.31
N THR A 412 12.56 -8.44 6.23
CA THR A 412 12.25 -8.54 7.68
C THR A 412 12.09 -7.18 8.33
N ASN A 413 12.53 -6.10 7.67
CA ASN A 413 12.38 -4.71 8.12
C ASN A 413 11.52 -3.84 7.18
N LEU A 414 11.09 -4.34 6.02
CA LEU A 414 10.28 -3.66 5.01
C LEU A 414 9.52 -4.73 4.21
N GLU A 415 8.23 -4.93 4.46
CA GLU A 415 7.41 -5.82 3.62
C GLU A 415 7.39 -5.35 2.15
N PRO A 416 7.57 -6.24 1.14
CA PRO A 416 7.39 -5.85 -0.25
C PRO A 416 6.18 -6.51 -0.89
N ASN A 417 5.67 -5.75 -1.83
CA ASN A 417 4.43 -5.95 -2.52
C ASN A 417 4.58 -6.75 -3.82
N HIS A 418 3.53 -7.52 -4.06
CA HIS A 418 2.94 -8.08 -5.30
C HIS A 418 3.88 -8.42 -6.48
N SER A 419 4.06 -9.70 -6.86
CA SER A 419 3.07 -10.38 -7.71
C SER A 419 3.33 -11.90 -7.93
N SER A 420 3.44 -12.75 -6.90
CA SER A 420 3.22 -14.20 -7.09
C SER A 420 2.81 -14.93 -5.79
N ALA A 421 1.65 -14.59 -5.23
CA ALA A 421 1.40 -14.98 -3.83
C ALA A 421 -0.07 -15.04 -3.42
N GLY A 422 -1.00 -15.57 -4.22
CA GLY A 422 -2.37 -15.81 -3.74
C GLY A 422 -2.36 -16.62 -2.42
N TRP A 423 -1.70 -17.77 -2.43
CA TRP A 423 -1.58 -18.61 -1.24
C TRP A 423 -0.55 -18.12 -0.22
N LYS A 424 0.53 -17.44 -0.62
CA LYS A 424 1.50 -16.87 0.35
C LYS A 424 0.92 -15.65 1.09
N ARG A 425 0.04 -14.84 0.47
CA ARG A 425 -0.76 -13.80 1.15
C ARG A 425 -1.80 -14.43 2.07
N VAL A 426 -2.56 -15.42 1.57
CA VAL A 426 -3.54 -16.13 2.40
C VAL A 426 -2.85 -16.83 3.58
N TYR A 427 -1.69 -17.44 3.39
CA TYR A 427 -0.93 -18.10 4.45
C TYR A 427 -0.29 -17.11 5.44
N ARG A 428 0.30 -16.00 4.96
CA ARG A 428 0.80 -14.92 5.84
C ARG A 428 -0.34 -14.33 6.66
N ARG A 429 -1.47 -14.04 6.01
CA ARG A 429 -2.68 -13.58 6.67
C ARG A 429 -3.15 -14.62 7.69
N VAL A 430 -3.39 -15.88 7.30
CA VAL A 430 -3.85 -16.93 8.24
C VAL A 430 -2.87 -17.14 9.40
N ARG A 431 -1.56 -16.93 9.22
CA ARG A 431 -0.58 -16.95 10.31
C ARG A 431 -0.60 -15.71 11.20
N SER A 432 -0.93 -14.54 10.66
CA SER A 432 -1.07 -13.30 11.42
C SER A 432 -2.43 -13.18 12.10
N MET A 433 -3.42 -13.99 11.68
CA MET A 433 -4.73 -14.05 12.30
C MET A 433 -4.64 -14.69 13.69
N GLY A 434 -5.29 -14.07 14.67
CA GLY A 434 -5.57 -14.73 15.94
C GLY A 434 -6.52 -15.91 15.76
N VAL A 435 -6.53 -16.85 16.73
CA VAL A 435 -7.42 -18.03 16.71
C VAL A 435 -8.89 -17.64 16.53
N ALA A 436 -9.30 -16.52 17.14
CA ALA A 436 -10.66 -15.98 17.00
C ALA A 436 -10.99 -15.58 15.55
N GLU A 437 -10.08 -14.89 14.85
CA GLU A 437 -10.29 -14.49 13.44
C GLU A 437 -10.33 -15.71 12.52
N VAL A 438 -9.44 -16.69 12.70
CA VAL A 438 -9.46 -17.93 11.90
C VAL A 438 -10.77 -18.68 12.10
N THR A 439 -11.20 -18.83 13.35
CA THR A 439 -12.44 -19.53 13.71
C THR A 439 -13.66 -18.83 13.10
N ASP A 440 -13.72 -17.50 13.18
CA ASP A 440 -14.82 -16.72 12.62
C ASP A 440 -14.87 -16.80 11.09
N ARG A 441 -13.73 -16.65 10.40
CA ARG A 441 -13.68 -16.77 8.93
C ARG A 441 -14.01 -18.18 8.44
N LEU A 442 -13.58 -19.22 9.15
CA LEU A 442 -13.97 -20.60 8.84
C LEU A 442 -15.47 -20.82 9.05
N ARG A 443 -16.04 -20.30 10.14
CA ARG A 443 -17.48 -20.32 10.40
C ARG A 443 -18.26 -19.60 9.30
N GLN A 444 -17.84 -18.40 8.91
CA GLN A 444 -18.44 -17.63 7.81
C GLN A 444 -18.38 -18.43 6.50
N TYR A 445 -17.22 -18.94 6.12
CA TYR A 445 -17.07 -19.72 4.89
C TYR A 445 -17.92 -21.01 4.89
N ALA A 446 -17.95 -21.75 6.01
CA ALA A 446 -18.78 -22.93 6.16
C ALA A 446 -20.27 -22.58 6.07
N THR A 447 -20.71 -21.50 6.72
CA THR A 447 -22.09 -21.00 6.66
C THR A 447 -22.49 -20.65 5.23
N ALA A 448 -21.62 -19.94 4.50
CA ALA A 448 -21.86 -19.56 3.12
C ALA A 448 -22.00 -20.78 2.19
N ARG A 449 -21.18 -21.82 2.41
CA ARG A 449 -21.26 -23.09 1.68
C ARG A 449 -22.53 -23.86 2.01
N LEU A 450 -22.93 -23.92 3.27
CA LEU A 450 -24.18 -24.57 3.70
C LEU A 450 -25.40 -23.86 3.12
N ASP A 451 -25.41 -22.52 3.12
CA ASP A 451 -26.48 -21.74 2.50
C ASP A 451 -26.58 -22.00 0.99
N TRP A 452 -25.45 -22.08 0.30
CA TRP A 452 -25.46 -22.44 -1.12
C TRP A 452 -26.02 -23.84 -1.39
N VAL A 453 -25.72 -24.82 -0.53
CA VAL A 453 -26.30 -26.17 -0.63
C VAL A 453 -27.81 -26.14 -0.37
N ARG A 454 -28.25 -25.44 0.68
CA ARG A 454 -29.68 -25.26 1.00
C ARG A 454 -30.46 -24.65 -0.16
N TYR A 455 -29.91 -23.59 -0.77
CA TYR A 455 -30.48 -22.96 -1.95
C TYR A 455 -30.63 -23.96 -3.11
N LYS A 456 -29.60 -24.76 -3.39
CA LYS A 456 -29.63 -25.76 -4.48
C LYS A 456 -30.65 -26.88 -4.27
N VAL A 457 -30.93 -27.26 -3.03
CA VAL A 457 -31.93 -28.31 -2.72
C VAL A 457 -33.35 -27.73 -2.52
N GLY A 458 -33.55 -26.44 -2.78
CA GLY A 458 -34.84 -25.77 -2.63
C GLY A 458 -35.29 -25.62 -1.17
N SER A 459 -34.36 -25.63 -0.21
CA SER A 459 -34.68 -25.41 1.20
C SER A 459 -35.06 -23.94 1.42
N ASP A 460 -36.17 -23.72 2.11
CA ASP A 460 -36.58 -22.39 2.53
C ASP A 460 -35.61 -21.80 3.57
N PHE A 461 -35.30 -20.51 3.44
CA PHE A 461 -34.52 -19.72 4.40
C PHE A 461 -35.40 -18.96 5.38
N PHE A 462 -36.71 -18.85 5.12
CA PHE A 462 -37.63 -18.08 5.92
C PHE A 462 -37.97 -18.83 7.22
N PRO A 463 -37.64 -18.25 8.39
CA PRO A 463 -38.01 -18.86 9.66
C PRO A 463 -39.53 -18.74 9.92
N GLU A 464 -40.02 -19.56 10.84
CA GLU A 464 -41.34 -19.33 11.43
C GLU A 464 -41.33 -18.02 12.22
N ILE A 465 -42.36 -17.21 12.01
CA ILE A 465 -42.57 -15.94 12.70
C ILE A 465 -43.51 -16.22 13.87
N SER A 466 -43.07 -15.87 15.08
CA SER A 466 -43.83 -16.08 16.31
C SER A 466 -44.99 -15.10 16.42
N THR A 467 -45.98 -15.44 17.24
CA THR A 467 -46.99 -14.47 17.69
C THR A 467 -46.36 -13.47 18.66
N VAL A 468 -46.74 -12.19 18.52
CA VAL A 468 -46.19 -11.04 19.25
C VAL A 468 -46.18 -11.27 20.79
N PRO A 469 -45.03 -11.17 21.49
CA PRO A 469 -44.98 -11.12 22.96
C PRO A 469 -45.52 -9.78 23.51
N GLN A 470 -45.86 -9.70 24.80
CA GLN A 470 -46.38 -8.46 25.43
C GLN A 470 -45.41 -7.27 25.33
N GLY A 471 -45.87 -6.17 24.70
CA GLY A 471 -45.17 -4.89 24.55
C GLY A 471 -45.01 -4.47 23.09
N GLN A 472 -45.60 -3.33 22.69
CA GLN A 472 -45.46 -2.83 21.31
C GLN A 472 -44.15 -2.04 21.17
N PRO A 473 -43.28 -2.39 20.21
CA PRO A 473 -42.07 -1.63 19.93
C PRO A 473 -42.42 -0.24 19.41
N ARG A 474 -41.60 0.76 19.75
CA ARG A 474 -41.78 2.15 19.32
C ARG A 474 -40.73 2.52 18.29
N PHE A 475 -41.17 2.92 17.10
CA PHE A 475 -40.30 3.64 16.17
C PHE A 475 -40.20 5.11 16.61
N PHE A 476 -39.43 5.93 15.88
CA PHE A 476 -39.24 7.35 16.20
C PHE A 476 -40.55 8.15 16.26
N PHE A 477 -41.56 7.66 15.55
CA PHE A 477 -42.92 8.17 15.52
C PHE A 477 -43.90 6.99 15.45
N SER A 478 -45.14 7.24 15.85
CA SER A 478 -46.25 6.30 15.67
C SER A 478 -46.97 6.53 14.33
N PRO A 479 -47.74 5.56 13.82
CA PRO A 479 -48.51 5.73 12.58
C PRO A 479 -49.51 6.91 12.63
N GLU A 480 -50.05 7.19 13.81
CA GLU A 480 -50.98 8.30 14.08
C GLU A 480 -50.29 9.68 14.03
N ASP A 481 -48.98 9.76 14.29
CA ASP A 481 -48.20 11.00 14.19
C ASP A 481 -47.91 11.42 12.74
N VAL A 482 -47.86 10.46 11.81
CA VAL A 482 -47.37 10.67 10.43
C VAL A 482 -48.08 11.81 9.69
N PRO A 483 -49.43 11.94 9.71
CA PRO A 483 -50.12 13.05 9.05
C PRO A 483 -49.70 14.41 9.61
N HIS A 484 -49.53 14.51 10.93
CA HIS A 484 -49.10 15.74 11.58
C HIS A 484 -47.64 16.08 11.22
N LEU A 485 -46.73 15.10 11.27
CA LEU A 485 -45.33 15.29 10.86
C LEU A 485 -45.21 15.74 9.39
N CYS A 486 -46.03 15.20 8.49
CA CYS A 486 -46.08 15.64 7.10
C CYS A 486 -46.58 17.09 6.96
N SER A 487 -47.54 17.51 7.79
CA SER A 487 -47.98 18.91 7.84
C SER A 487 -46.84 19.83 8.31
N ARG A 488 -46.13 19.45 9.37
CA ARG A 488 -45.00 20.22 9.91
C ARG A 488 -43.83 20.27 8.93
N LEU A 489 -43.56 19.19 8.21
CA LEU A 489 -42.55 19.14 7.15
C LEU A 489 -42.84 20.18 6.05
N ARG A 490 -44.08 20.31 5.60
CA ARG A 490 -44.48 21.33 4.61
C ARG A 490 -44.34 22.76 5.12
N GLU A 491 -44.64 22.96 6.39
CA GLU A 491 -44.60 24.28 7.01
C GLU A 491 -43.16 24.75 7.22
N LEU A 492 -42.31 23.88 7.78
CA LEU A 492 -40.93 24.20 8.14
C LEU A 492 -39.95 24.08 6.98
N PHE A 493 -40.19 23.13 6.07
CA PHE A 493 -39.29 22.77 4.97
C PHE A 493 -40.06 22.56 3.65
N PRO A 494 -40.77 23.59 3.14
CA PRO A 494 -41.61 23.46 1.95
C PRO A 494 -40.85 22.97 0.71
N GLU A 495 -39.64 23.49 0.48
CA GLU A 495 -38.80 23.08 -0.65
C GLU A 495 -38.42 21.60 -0.56
N THR A 496 -38.08 21.11 0.64
CA THR A 496 -37.77 19.70 0.90
C THR A 496 -38.99 18.82 0.62
N ALA A 497 -40.17 19.22 1.10
CA ALA A 497 -41.41 18.48 0.84
C ALA A 497 -41.72 18.38 -0.66
N GLU A 498 -41.52 19.46 -1.43
CA GLU A 498 -41.66 19.44 -2.89
C GLU A 498 -40.61 18.56 -3.57
N GLN A 499 -39.36 18.63 -3.14
CA GLN A 499 -38.27 17.82 -3.70
C GLN A 499 -38.51 16.33 -3.48
N ILE A 500 -39.04 15.93 -2.30
CA ILE A 500 -39.45 14.55 -2.03
C ILE A 500 -40.48 14.07 -3.07
N VAL A 501 -41.52 14.87 -3.34
CA VAL A 501 -42.56 14.51 -4.31
C VAL A 501 -42.00 14.46 -5.73
N ARG A 502 -41.24 15.47 -6.17
CA ARG A 502 -40.61 15.49 -7.51
C ARG A 502 -39.68 14.30 -7.73
N ARG A 503 -38.91 13.91 -6.72
CA ARG A 503 -38.02 12.74 -6.80
C ARG A 503 -38.82 11.45 -6.84
N ALA A 504 -39.89 11.34 -6.05
CA ALA A 504 -40.79 10.19 -6.08
C ALA A 504 -41.45 9.99 -7.47
N GLU A 505 -41.81 11.07 -8.15
CA GLU A 505 -42.32 11.02 -9.53
C GLU A 505 -41.29 10.42 -10.50
N ARG A 506 -40.02 10.86 -10.43
CA ARG A 506 -38.94 10.25 -11.23
C ARG A 506 -38.69 8.78 -10.88
N ILE A 507 -38.81 8.41 -9.61
CA ILE A 507 -38.67 7.02 -9.17
C ILE A 507 -39.76 6.13 -9.79
N CYS A 508 -41.00 6.62 -9.93
CA CYS A 508 -42.07 5.91 -10.65
C CYS A 508 -41.79 5.73 -12.15
N GLU A 509 -40.87 6.52 -12.71
CA GLU A 509 -40.34 6.36 -14.07
C GLU A 509 -39.05 5.51 -14.11
N HIS A 510 -38.68 4.88 -12.99
CA HIS A 510 -37.42 4.14 -12.79
C HIS A 510 -36.16 4.97 -13.07
N ARG A 511 -36.21 6.26 -12.72
CA ARG A 511 -35.08 7.19 -12.78
C ARG A 511 -34.63 7.54 -11.39
N PHE A 512 -33.38 7.18 -11.07
CA PHE A 512 -32.86 7.24 -9.71
C PHE A 512 -31.70 8.22 -9.58
N ASP A 513 -31.73 9.01 -8.50
CA ASP A 513 -30.58 9.79 -8.07
C ASP A 513 -29.72 8.88 -7.17
N LEU A 514 -28.50 8.58 -7.60
CA LEU A 514 -27.58 7.62 -6.99
C LEU A 514 -26.21 8.28 -6.75
N LEU A 515 -25.80 8.41 -5.49
CA LEU A 515 -24.55 9.07 -5.10
C LEU A 515 -24.51 10.51 -5.66
N GLY A 516 -23.62 10.81 -6.59
CA GLY A 516 -23.58 12.08 -7.32
C GLY A 516 -24.25 12.09 -8.70
N TYR A 517 -24.78 10.96 -9.17
CA TYR A 517 -25.45 10.83 -10.46
C TYR A 517 -26.95 11.14 -10.34
N GLU A 518 -27.48 11.95 -11.25
CA GLU A 518 -28.89 12.36 -11.26
C GLU A 518 -29.67 11.64 -12.37
N ALA A 519 -30.92 11.28 -12.08
CA ALA A 519 -31.88 10.70 -13.03
C ALA A 519 -31.33 9.52 -13.85
N VAL A 520 -30.57 8.61 -13.23
CA VAL A 520 -30.05 7.40 -13.87
C VAL A 520 -31.22 6.51 -14.29
N ASP A 521 -31.38 6.28 -15.60
CA ASP A 521 -32.54 5.61 -16.20
C ASP A 521 -32.36 4.09 -16.26
N TYR A 522 -33.13 3.34 -15.46
CA TYR A 522 -33.09 1.87 -15.42
C TYR A 522 -34.07 1.20 -16.40
N GLY A 523 -34.80 1.96 -17.22
CA GLY A 523 -35.79 1.44 -18.15
C GLY A 523 -37.08 0.95 -17.49
N THR A 524 -37.95 0.31 -18.25
CA THR A 524 -39.29 -0.12 -17.79
C THR A 524 -39.25 -1.25 -16.76
N GLU A 525 -38.16 -2.01 -16.70
CA GLU A 525 -37.94 -3.07 -15.71
C GLU A 525 -36.54 -2.93 -15.12
N ILE A 526 -36.45 -2.88 -13.79
CA ILE A 526 -35.20 -2.56 -13.08
C ILE A 526 -34.28 -3.78 -13.04
N ASP A 527 -33.11 -3.73 -13.68
CA ASP A 527 -32.07 -4.72 -13.44
C ASP A 527 -31.24 -4.37 -12.20
N TRP A 528 -31.59 -5.00 -11.08
CA TRP A 528 -30.97 -4.81 -9.76
C TRP A 528 -29.49 -5.21 -9.67
N HIS A 529 -28.93 -5.81 -10.72
CA HIS A 529 -27.52 -6.21 -10.80
C HIS A 529 -26.69 -5.29 -11.72
N CYS A 530 -27.30 -4.25 -12.29
CA CYS A 530 -26.65 -3.40 -13.26
C CYS A 530 -26.09 -2.12 -12.63
N ASP A 531 -24.80 -1.91 -12.84
CA ASP A 531 -24.21 -0.58 -12.79
C ASP A 531 -24.57 0.13 -14.11
N ARG A 532 -25.62 0.94 -14.02
CA ARG A 532 -26.21 1.61 -15.18
C ARG A 532 -25.37 2.79 -15.67
N VAL A 533 -24.54 3.37 -14.81
CA VAL A 533 -23.63 4.47 -15.17
C VAL A 533 -22.57 3.97 -16.13
N HIS A 534 -22.01 2.79 -15.88
CA HIS A 534 -20.94 2.22 -16.71
C HIS A 534 -21.40 1.10 -17.65
N GLY A 535 -22.70 0.77 -17.65
CA GLY A 535 -23.26 -0.28 -18.50
C GLY A 535 -22.76 -1.69 -18.18
N LYS A 536 -22.42 -1.95 -16.91
CA LYS A 536 -21.86 -3.22 -16.44
C LYS A 536 -22.94 -4.04 -15.71
N LEU A 537 -22.93 -5.35 -15.92
CA LEU A 537 -23.89 -6.27 -15.32
C LEU A 537 -23.18 -7.28 -14.43
N ALA A 538 -23.43 -7.20 -13.11
CA ALA A 538 -22.83 -8.11 -12.15
C ALA A 538 -23.41 -9.54 -12.29
N PRO A 539 -22.57 -10.59 -12.27
CA PRO A 539 -23.05 -11.94 -12.50
C PRO A 539 -23.92 -12.47 -11.34
N ARG A 540 -25.01 -13.17 -11.68
CA ARG A 540 -25.91 -13.86 -10.75
C ARG A 540 -25.29 -15.17 -10.25
N LYS A 541 -24.27 -15.09 -9.40
CA LYS A 541 -23.57 -16.22 -8.77
C LYS A 541 -23.67 -16.13 -7.24
N PRO A 542 -23.37 -17.19 -6.48
CA PRO A 542 -23.33 -17.10 -5.02
C PRO A 542 -22.43 -15.95 -4.58
N TRP A 543 -22.94 -15.07 -3.71
CA TRP A 543 -22.34 -13.77 -3.42
C TRP A 543 -20.87 -13.87 -2.96
N PHE A 544 -20.53 -14.89 -2.18
CA PHE A 544 -19.18 -15.11 -1.65
C PHE A 544 -18.15 -15.56 -2.69
N ASN A 545 -18.58 -15.80 -3.93
CA ASN A 545 -17.70 -16.04 -5.08
C ASN A 545 -17.58 -14.82 -6.01
N LEU A 546 -18.27 -13.71 -5.70
CA LEU A 546 -18.18 -12.47 -6.46
C LEU A 546 -17.03 -11.61 -5.96
N LYS A 547 -16.20 -11.14 -6.89
CA LYS A 547 -15.16 -10.15 -6.61
C LYS A 547 -15.72 -8.77 -6.92
N TYR A 548 -16.41 -8.17 -5.96
CA TYR A 548 -17.12 -6.91 -6.19
C TYR A 548 -16.21 -5.68 -6.37
N LEU A 549 -14.91 -5.81 -6.09
CA LEU A 549 -13.90 -4.76 -6.39
C LEU A 549 -13.27 -4.91 -7.78
N ASP A 550 -13.72 -5.89 -8.57
CA ASP A 550 -13.25 -6.11 -9.93
C ASP A 550 -14.16 -5.35 -10.90
N PHE A 551 -13.73 -4.14 -11.30
CA PHE A 551 -14.51 -3.24 -12.14
C PHE A 551 -14.92 -3.88 -13.46
N ASP A 552 -14.06 -4.70 -14.06
CA ASP A 552 -14.39 -5.38 -15.31
C ASP A 552 -15.53 -6.38 -15.15
N LEU A 553 -15.62 -7.02 -13.98
CA LEU A 553 -16.61 -8.02 -13.65
C LEU A 553 -17.97 -7.43 -13.26
N VAL A 554 -17.99 -6.33 -12.49
CA VAL A 554 -19.23 -5.81 -11.88
C VAL A 554 -19.50 -4.32 -12.10
N GLY A 555 -18.57 -3.59 -12.73
CA GLY A 555 -18.59 -2.13 -12.75
C GLY A 555 -18.21 -1.51 -11.41
N ASP A 556 -18.64 -0.28 -11.17
CA ASP A 556 -18.62 0.31 -9.84
C ASP A 556 -19.74 -0.32 -9.00
N SER A 557 -19.34 -1.21 -8.08
CA SER A 557 -20.27 -1.90 -7.19
C SER A 557 -21.12 -0.93 -6.37
N LYS A 558 -20.66 0.29 -6.11
CA LYS A 558 -21.43 1.28 -5.34
C LYS A 558 -22.64 1.79 -6.08
N VAL A 559 -22.58 1.99 -7.39
CA VAL A 559 -23.74 2.41 -8.18
C VAL A 559 -24.84 1.36 -8.05
N THR A 560 -24.48 0.10 -8.21
CA THR A 560 -25.41 -1.02 -8.03
C THR A 560 -25.94 -1.07 -6.59
N TRP A 561 -25.07 -0.94 -5.59
CA TRP A 561 -25.49 -1.02 -4.19
C TRP A 561 -26.34 0.15 -3.72
N GLU A 562 -26.08 1.40 -4.13
CA GLU A 562 -26.86 2.56 -3.68
C GLU A 562 -28.33 2.43 -4.08
N LEU A 563 -28.61 1.92 -5.29
CA LEU A 563 -29.97 1.57 -5.70
C LEU A 563 -30.56 0.51 -4.74
N ASN A 564 -29.81 -0.57 -4.50
CA ASN A 564 -30.21 -1.71 -3.69
C ASN A 564 -30.20 -1.47 -2.16
N ARG A 565 -29.80 -0.28 -1.71
CA ARG A 565 -30.06 0.21 -0.34
C ARG A 565 -31.53 0.61 -0.15
N HIS A 566 -32.31 0.72 -1.22
CA HIS A 566 -33.76 0.98 -1.21
C HIS A 566 -34.21 2.25 -0.49
N LYS A 567 -33.33 3.25 -0.37
CA LYS A 567 -33.68 4.55 0.21
C LYS A 567 -34.75 5.28 -0.60
N HIS A 568 -34.84 5.00 -1.91
CA HIS A 568 -35.90 5.49 -2.78
C HIS A 568 -37.30 5.00 -2.36
N LEU A 569 -37.44 3.83 -1.72
CA LEU A 569 -38.71 3.36 -1.17
C LEU A 569 -39.18 4.24 0.01
N VAL A 570 -38.24 4.77 0.79
CA VAL A 570 -38.54 5.74 1.86
C VAL A 570 -39.02 7.06 1.25
N THR A 571 -38.40 7.52 0.16
CA THR A 571 -38.86 8.70 -0.59
C THR A 571 -40.27 8.53 -1.12
N LEU A 572 -40.58 7.38 -1.75
CA LEU A 572 -41.94 7.06 -2.22
C LEU A 572 -42.94 7.02 -1.05
N ALA A 573 -42.56 6.45 0.10
CA ALA A 573 -43.45 6.37 1.27
C ALA A 573 -43.75 7.76 1.83
N LYS A 574 -42.74 8.64 1.94
CA LYS A 574 -42.94 10.05 2.31
C LYS A 574 -43.82 10.78 1.31
N ALA A 575 -43.60 10.60 -0.01
CA ALA A 575 -44.42 11.22 -1.05
C ALA A 575 -45.87 10.74 -1.03
N PHE A 576 -46.12 9.45 -0.80
CA PHE A 576 -47.46 8.92 -0.57
C PHE A 576 -48.12 9.60 0.64
N ARG A 577 -47.42 9.72 1.77
CA ARG A 577 -47.97 10.36 2.97
C ARG A 577 -48.21 11.85 2.84
N LEU A 578 -47.39 12.53 2.05
CA LEU A 578 -47.62 13.93 1.70
C LEU A 578 -48.87 14.02 0.80
N THR A 579 -48.89 13.34 -0.33
CA THR A 579 -49.85 13.62 -1.41
C THR A 579 -51.17 12.84 -1.33
N GLY A 580 -51.16 11.66 -0.71
CA GLY A 580 -52.24 10.68 -0.79
C GLY A 580 -52.33 9.94 -2.13
N ASP A 581 -51.41 10.19 -3.08
CA ASP A 581 -51.44 9.57 -4.42
C ASP A 581 -51.02 8.09 -4.35
N ALA A 582 -51.97 7.20 -4.64
CA ALA A 582 -51.80 5.76 -4.54
C ALA A 582 -50.70 5.22 -5.46
N LYS A 583 -50.31 5.93 -6.53
CA LYS A 583 -49.24 5.48 -7.45
C LYS A 583 -47.93 5.22 -6.71
N PHE A 584 -47.59 6.07 -5.74
CA PHE A 584 -46.35 5.93 -4.98
C PHE A 584 -46.37 4.68 -4.10
N ALA A 585 -47.51 4.37 -3.48
CA ALA A 585 -47.66 3.15 -2.70
C ALA A 585 -47.62 1.89 -3.59
N SER A 586 -48.31 1.92 -4.74
CA SER A 586 -48.26 0.85 -5.74
C SER A 586 -46.83 0.57 -6.21
N GLU A 587 -46.06 1.62 -6.47
CA GLU A 587 -44.66 1.52 -6.90
C GLU A 587 -43.76 0.87 -5.83
N ILE A 588 -43.91 1.26 -4.55
CA ILE A 588 -43.15 0.64 -3.45
C ILE A 588 -43.33 -0.87 -3.45
N PHE A 589 -44.58 -1.33 -3.50
CA PHE A 589 -44.85 -2.76 -3.40
C PHE A 589 -44.48 -3.49 -4.70
N ALA A 590 -44.65 -2.87 -5.87
CA ALA A 590 -44.21 -3.45 -7.14
C ALA A 590 -42.68 -3.69 -7.13
N GLN A 591 -41.90 -2.65 -6.83
CA GLN A 591 -40.43 -2.76 -6.74
C GLN A 591 -40.00 -3.73 -5.64
N TRP A 592 -40.65 -3.72 -4.47
CA TRP A 592 -40.30 -4.65 -3.39
C TRP A 592 -40.50 -6.12 -3.79
N HIS A 593 -41.61 -6.47 -4.44
CA HIS A 593 -41.86 -7.85 -4.89
C HIS A 593 -40.92 -8.25 -6.03
N HIS A 594 -40.70 -7.37 -7.00
CA HIS A 594 -39.77 -7.61 -8.11
C HIS A 594 -38.33 -7.79 -7.63
N TRP A 595 -37.87 -6.97 -6.69
CA TRP A 595 -36.55 -7.14 -6.09
C TRP A 595 -36.39 -8.52 -5.44
N HIS A 596 -37.39 -8.99 -4.69
CA HIS A 596 -37.34 -10.29 -4.03
C HIS A 596 -37.33 -11.47 -5.03
N SER A 597 -38.02 -11.35 -6.18
CA SER A 597 -37.97 -12.38 -7.22
C SER A 597 -36.61 -12.41 -7.92
N GLU A 598 -36.02 -11.23 -8.17
CA GLU A 598 -34.77 -11.10 -8.92
C GLU A 598 -33.50 -11.31 -8.06
N ASN A 599 -33.61 -11.22 -6.73
CA ASN A 599 -32.46 -11.27 -5.81
C ASN A 599 -32.57 -12.38 -4.75
N PRO A 600 -32.81 -13.65 -5.13
CA PRO A 600 -32.97 -14.74 -4.16
C PRO A 600 -31.68 -14.98 -3.37
N TYR A 601 -31.79 -15.11 -2.04
CA TYR A 601 -30.65 -15.46 -1.19
C TYR A 601 -30.13 -16.88 -1.51
N PRO A 602 -28.79 -17.12 -1.65
CA PRO A 602 -27.65 -16.23 -1.48
C PRO A 602 -27.01 -15.78 -2.81
N ILE A 603 -27.79 -15.46 -3.83
CA ILE A 603 -27.32 -15.19 -5.19
C ILE A 603 -27.21 -13.69 -5.44
N GLY A 604 -26.10 -13.25 -6.03
CA GLY A 604 -25.95 -11.90 -6.55
C GLY A 604 -25.10 -10.96 -5.71
N ILE A 605 -24.81 -9.80 -6.29
CA ILE A 605 -23.98 -8.75 -5.69
C ILE A 605 -24.68 -8.08 -4.49
N ASN A 606 -26.01 -8.11 -4.44
CA ASN A 606 -26.84 -7.48 -3.40
C ASN A 606 -26.79 -8.18 -2.02
N TRP A 607 -26.07 -9.29 -1.95
CA TRP A 607 -25.74 -10.03 -0.73
C TRP A 607 -24.22 -10.10 -0.46
N ALA A 608 -23.40 -9.42 -1.26
CA ALA A 608 -21.94 -9.56 -1.20
C ALA A 608 -21.27 -8.71 -0.11
N SER A 609 -21.95 -7.67 0.37
CA SER A 609 -21.52 -6.79 1.47
C SER A 609 -22.62 -6.72 2.52
N SER A 610 -22.29 -7.12 3.75
CA SER A 610 -23.23 -7.13 4.89
C SER A 610 -23.74 -5.73 5.24
N LEU A 611 -22.92 -4.70 5.06
CA LEU A 611 -23.32 -3.30 5.24
C LEU A 611 -24.48 -2.92 4.31
N GLU A 612 -24.49 -3.41 3.08
CA GLU A 612 -25.55 -3.10 2.12
C GLU A 612 -26.86 -3.80 2.48
N VAL A 613 -26.77 -5.02 3.01
CA VAL A 613 -27.92 -5.74 3.59
C VAL A 613 -28.45 -4.99 4.82
N ALA A 614 -27.56 -4.41 5.63
CA ALA A 614 -27.91 -3.60 6.78
C ALA A 614 -28.67 -2.33 6.37
N PHE A 615 -28.15 -1.54 5.42
CA PHE A 615 -28.83 -0.35 4.89
C PHE A 615 -30.19 -0.67 4.30
N ARG A 616 -30.28 -1.72 3.46
CA ARG A 616 -31.56 -2.14 2.90
C ARG A 616 -32.58 -2.49 3.98
N SER A 617 -32.14 -3.16 5.04
CA SER A 617 -33.01 -3.51 6.18
C SER A 617 -33.50 -2.26 6.93
N LEU A 618 -32.64 -1.26 7.11
CA LEU A 618 -33.00 0.02 7.71
C LEU A 618 -34.01 0.78 6.83
N SER A 619 -33.80 0.84 5.52
CA SER A 619 -34.76 1.44 4.58
C SER A 619 -36.11 0.73 4.60
N TRP A 620 -36.12 -0.60 4.71
CA TRP A 620 -37.35 -1.38 4.84
C TRP A 620 -38.09 -1.12 6.15
N LEU A 621 -37.39 -0.89 7.26
CA LEU A 621 -38.00 -0.48 8.53
C LEU A 621 -38.65 0.89 8.41
N TRP A 622 -37.92 1.89 7.89
CA TRP A 622 -38.46 3.23 7.63
C TRP A 622 -39.69 3.18 6.72
N THR A 623 -39.61 2.45 5.61
CA THR A 623 -40.73 2.29 4.67
C THR A 623 -41.94 1.63 5.36
N TYR A 624 -41.72 0.60 6.17
CA TYR A 624 -42.80 -0.08 6.89
C TYR A 624 -43.51 0.85 7.87
N PHE A 625 -42.78 1.55 8.75
CA PHE A 625 -43.38 2.43 9.74
C PHE A 625 -44.03 3.67 9.10
N LEU A 626 -43.48 4.17 7.99
CA LEU A 626 -44.16 5.20 7.20
C LEU A 626 -45.44 4.68 6.56
N MET A 627 -45.54 3.41 6.19
CA MET A 627 -46.74 2.84 5.57
C MET A 627 -47.72 2.18 6.55
N ALA A 628 -47.33 2.01 7.82
CA ALA A 628 -48.15 1.39 8.86
C ALA A 628 -49.54 2.03 8.95
N ASP A 629 -50.57 1.19 9.10
CA ASP A 629 -51.99 1.56 9.13
C ASP A 629 -52.53 2.25 7.86
N SER A 630 -51.74 2.33 6.78
CA SER A 630 -52.24 2.77 5.47
C SER A 630 -53.09 1.67 4.82
N PRO A 631 -54.29 2.01 4.28
CA PRO A 631 -55.09 1.06 3.52
C PRO A 631 -54.41 0.63 2.21
N ALA A 632 -53.38 1.35 1.75
CA ALA A 632 -52.61 0.98 0.57
C ALA A 632 -51.63 -0.19 0.80
N MET A 633 -51.41 -0.61 2.05
CA MET A 633 -50.52 -1.74 2.36
C MET A 633 -51.20 -3.08 2.05
N PRO A 634 -50.59 -3.98 1.25
CA PRO A 634 -51.19 -5.27 0.92
C PRO A 634 -51.45 -6.14 2.14
N THR A 635 -52.57 -6.86 2.14
CA THR A 635 -52.90 -7.84 3.17
C THR A 635 -51.81 -8.92 3.26
N GLY A 636 -51.30 -9.17 4.47
CA GLY A 636 -50.24 -10.16 4.70
C GLY A 636 -48.82 -9.66 4.45
N PHE A 637 -48.62 -8.42 3.96
CA PHE A 637 -47.29 -7.86 3.71
C PHE A 637 -46.38 -7.91 4.94
N ARG A 638 -46.90 -7.59 6.14
CA ARG A 638 -46.14 -7.66 7.40
C ARG A 638 -45.44 -9.01 7.59
N ARG A 639 -46.12 -10.12 7.27
CA ARG A 639 -45.54 -11.47 7.43
C ARG A 639 -44.39 -11.71 6.45
N SER A 640 -44.55 -11.34 5.17
CA SER A 640 -43.51 -11.46 4.16
C SER A 640 -42.32 -10.54 4.45
N TRP A 641 -42.59 -9.33 4.93
CA TRP A 641 -41.59 -8.37 5.36
C TRP A 641 -40.78 -8.85 6.57
N LEU A 642 -41.42 -9.37 7.63
CA LEU A 642 -40.73 -9.96 8.78
C LEU A 642 -39.84 -11.15 8.37
N ARG A 643 -40.31 -11.98 7.44
CA ARG A 643 -39.53 -13.09 6.88
C ARG A 643 -38.29 -12.60 6.13
N ALA A 644 -38.42 -11.57 5.30
CA ALA A 644 -37.30 -10.97 4.59
C ALA A 644 -36.27 -10.36 5.57
N LEU A 645 -36.73 -9.60 6.57
CA LEU A 645 -35.86 -9.06 7.62
C LEU A 645 -35.16 -10.15 8.45
N ALA A 646 -35.83 -11.28 8.69
CA ALA A 646 -35.21 -12.39 9.41
C ALA A 646 -34.06 -13.03 8.61
N VAL A 647 -34.19 -13.12 7.27
CA VAL A 647 -33.09 -13.56 6.39
C VAL A 647 -31.95 -12.54 6.41
N SER A 648 -32.25 -11.25 6.27
CA SER A 648 -31.26 -10.17 6.33
C SER A 648 -30.52 -10.13 7.68
N GLY A 649 -31.24 -10.17 8.81
CA GLY A 649 -30.65 -10.18 10.15
C GLY A 649 -29.76 -11.40 10.39
N ARG A 650 -30.17 -12.59 9.93
CA ARG A 650 -29.32 -13.79 9.98
C ARG A 650 -28.06 -13.61 9.15
N HIS A 651 -28.18 -13.05 7.95
CA HIS A 651 -27.03 -12.79 7.08
C HIS A 651 -26.06 -11.82 7.76
N ILE A 652 -26.55 -10.67 8.21
CA ILE A 652 -25.73 -9.64 8.89
C ILE A 652 -25.02 -10.25 10.11
N GLU A 653 -25.74 -10.93 11.00
CA GLU A 653 -25.13 -11.58 12.17
C GLU A 653 -24.09 -12.65 11.80
N SER A 654 -24.33 -13.38 10.70
CA SER A 654 -23.41 -14.42 10.24
C SER A 654 -22.12 -13.85 9.69
N TYR A 655 -22.18 -12.69 9.03
CA TYR A 655 -21.08 -12.10 8.26
C TYR A 655 -20.69 -10.70 8.74
N LEU A 656 -20.74 -10.46 10.06
CA LEU A 656 -20.25 -9.22 10.65
C LEU A 656 -18.79 -8.93 10.24
N SER A 657 -18.51 -7.68 9.89
CA SER A 657 -17.23 -7.21 9.35
C SER A 657 -16.11 -7.06 10.41
N THR A 658 -16.10 -7.91 11.43
CA THR A 658 -15.21 -7.82 12.61
C THR A 658 -13.70 -7.85 12.30
N TYR A 659 -13.29 -8.42 11.17
CA TYR A 659 -11.87 -8.59 10.83
C TYR A 659 -11.46 -8.14 9.43
N PHE A 660 -12.41 -7.78 8.56
CA PHE A 660 -12.12 -7.34 7.19
C PHE A 660 -12.28 -5.83 7.01
N SER A 661 -13.38 -5.27 7.54
CA SER A 661 -13.65 -3.83 7.57
C SER A 661 -14.27 -3.47 8.93
N PRO A 662 -13.50 -3.52 10.03
CA PRO A 662 -14.03 -3.33 11.38
C PRO A 662 -14.19 -1.85 11.74
N ASN A 663 -14.70 -1.07 10.79
CA ASN A 663 -14.84 0.37 10.84
C ASN A 663 -16.34 0.71 10.74
N THR A 664 -16.72 1.73 9.97
CA THR A 664 -18.13 2.06 9.70
C THR A 664 -18.97 0.89 9.16
N HIS A 665 -18.38 -0.12 8.49
CA HIS A 665 -19.10 -1.33 8.07
C HIS A 665 -19.67 -2.11 9.27
N LEU A 666 -18.83 -2.46 10.24
CA LEU A 666 -19.26 -3.19 11.43
C LEU A 666 -20.28 -2.37 12.24
N LEU A 667 -20.11 -1.05 12.30
CA LEU A 667 -21.03 -0.14 12.97
C LEU A 667 -22.42 -0.18 12.32
N GLY A 668 -22.51 0.03 11.00
CA GLY A 668 -23.79 0.02 10.28
C GLY A 668 -24.50 -1.34 10.34
N GLU A 669 -23.75 -2.43 10.28
CA GLU A 669 -24.28 -3.79 10.48
C GLU A 669 -24.88 -3.99 11.88
N ALA A 670 -24.18 -3.50 12.92
CA ALA A 670 -24.66 -3.56 14.30
C ALA A 670 -25.90 -2.70 14.54
N VAL A 671 -25.96 -1.51 13.92
CA VAL A 671 -27.14 -0.63 13.94
C VAL A 671 -28.35 -1.36 13.37
N ALA A 672 -28.22 -2.01 12.21
CA ALA A 672 -29.33 -2.78 11.63
C ALA A 672 -29.78 -3.94 12.53
N LEU A 673 -28.85 -4.69 13.13
CA LEU A 673 -29.21 -5.75 14.09
C LEU A 673 -29.94 -5.19 15.31
N PHE A 674 -29.49 -4.05 15.84
CA PHE A 674 -30.16 -3.39 16.96
C PHE A 674 -31.57 -2.94 16.60
N PHE A 675 -31.75 -2.34 15.42
CA PHE A 675 -33.04 -1.87 14.93
C PHE A 675 -34.01 -3.03 14.68
N ILE A 676 -33.59 -4.06 13.95
CA ILE A 676 -34.42 -5.25 13.71
C ILE A 676 -34.77 -5.93 15.03
N GLY A 677 -33.78 -6.10 15.92
CA GLY A 677 -33.99 -6.76 17.21
C GLY A 677 -34.95 -6.01 18.14
N THR A 678 -34.95 -4.67 18.07
CA THR A 678 -35.84 -3.82 18.87
C THR A 678 -37.25 -3.73 18.28
N LEU A 679 -37.35 -3.59 16.95
CA LEU A 679 -38.62 -3.25 16.28
C LEU A 679 -39.42 -4.47 15.79
N CYS A 680 -38.81 -5.65 15.71
CA CYS A 680 -39.42 -6.87 15.19
C CYS A 680 -39.36 -8.03 16.20
N PRO A 681 -40.00 -7.90 17.38
CA PRO A 681 -39.95 -8.92 18.43
C PRO A 681 -40.50 -10.30 18.00
N GLU A 682 -41.30 -10.35 16.94
CA GLU A 682 -41.85 -11.59 16.36
C GLU A 682 -40.80 -12.50 15.72
N ILE A 683 -39.63 -11.95 15.37
CA ILE A 683 -38.53 -12.75 14.84
C ILE A 683 -37.85 -13.48 16.02
N PRO A 684 -37.70 -14.81 16.00
CA PRO A 684 -37.16 -15.57 17.14
C PRO A 684 -35.76 -15.11 17.63
N ALA A 685 -34.94 -14.54 16.75
CA ALA A 685 -33.60 -14.04 17.08
C ALA A 685 -33.57 -12.56 17.53
N SER A 686 -34.71 -11.87 17.57
CA SER A 686 -34.83 -10.43 17.81
C SER A 686 -34.08 -9.96 19.07
N ARG A 687 -34.36 -10.57 20.23
CA ARG A 687 -33.70 -10.24 21.49
C ARG A 687 -32.18 -10.39 21.42
N ARG A 688 -31.70 -11.47 20.81
CA ARG A 688 -30.25 -11.71 20.62
C ARG A 688 -29.64 -10.63 19.73
N TRP A 689 -30.32 -10.22 18.66
CA TRP A 689 -29.85 -9.17 17.76
C TRP A 689 -29.88 -7.79 18.39
N GLN A 690 -30.88 -7.48 19.22
CA GLN A 690 -30.94 -6.26 20.01
C GLN A 690 -29.72 -6.16 20.95
N GLU A 691 -29.53 -7.18 21.80
CA GLU A 691 -28.44 -7.21 22.77
C GLU A 691 -27.06 -7.16 22.09
N ARG A 692 -26.88 -7.93 21.01
CA ARG A 692 -25.63 -7.99 20.26
C ARG A 692 -25.35 -6.69 19.49
N GLY A 693 -26.33 -6.17 18.77
CA GLY A 693 -26.21 -4.94 18.00
C GLY A 693 -25.88 -3.76 18.91
N TRP A 694 -26.64 -3.60 20.01
CA TRP A 694 -26.41 -2.52 20.96
C TRP A 694 -25.02 -2.58 21.60
N LYS A 695 -24.59 -3.78 22.00
CA LYS A 695 -23.24 -3.99 22.53
C LYS A 695 -22.14 -3.58 21.55
N ILE A 696 -22.26 -3.95 20.28
CA ILE A 696 -21.26 -3.57 19.27
C ILE A 696 -21.27 -2.07 19.04
N VAL A 697 -22.45 -1.43 18.95
CA VAL A 697 -22.56 0.04 18.81
C VAL A 697 -21.84 0.78 19.95
N GLN A 698 -22.05 0.37 21.20
CA GLN A 698 -21.35 0.95 22.35
C GLN A 698 -19.83 0.75 22.31
N GLN A 699 -19.39 -0.46 21.92
CA GLN A 699 -17.97 -0.79 21.81
C GLN A 699 -17.28 0.02 20.71
N GLU A 700 -17.93 0.16 19.55
CA GLU A 700 -17.38 0.90 18.42
C GLU A 700 -17.42 2.42 18.66
N ALA A 701 -18.36 2.96 19.43
CA ALA A 701 -18.27 4.35 19.90
C ALA A 701 -16.99 4.60 20.72
N THR A 702 -16.61 3.67 21.59
CA THR A 702 -15.36 3.79 22.37
C THR A 702 -14.12 3.56 21.51
N ARG A 703 -14.19 2.69 20.50
CA ARG A 703 -13.04 2.25 19.71
C ARG A 703 -12.75 3.16 18.51
N GLN A 704 -13.77 3.64 17.83
CA GLN A 704 -13.67 4.38 16.57
C GLN A 704 -13.62 5.90 16.79
N VAL A 705 -13.97 6.39 17.98
CA VAL A 705 -13.91 7.81 18.32
C VAL A 705 -12.68 8.05 19.18
N ARG A 706 -11.80 8.94 18.72
CA ARG A 706 -10.58 9.32 19.45
C ARG A 706 -10.95 10.18 20.66
N SER A 707 -10.00 10.34 21.59
CA SER A 707 -10.25 11.06 22.84
C SER A 707 -10.69 12.51 22.67
N ASP A 708 -10.35 13.11 21.52
CA ASP A 708 -10.68 14.47 21.09
C ASP A 708 -11.99 14.57 20.27
N GLY A 709 -12.72 13.46 20.10
CA GLY A 709 -14.07 13.43 19.51
C GLY A 709 -14.10 13.15 18.01
N LEU A 710 -12.97 13.19 17.30
CA LEU A 710 -12.97 12.85 15.87
C LEU A 710 -12.98 11.34 15.63
N HIS A 711 -13.54 10.96 14.49
CA HIS A 711 -13.60 9.57 14.08
C HIS A 711 -12.25 9.13 13.50
N PHE A 712 -11.83 7.91 13.80
CA PHE A 712 -10.49 7.40 13.52
C PHE A 712 -10.17 7.20 12.03
N GLU A 713 -11.17 7.20 11.14
CA GLU A 713 -10.98 7.06 9.69
C GLU A 713 -10.38 8.32 9.04
N GLN A 714 -10.25 9.43 9.78
CA GLN A 714 -9.65 10.68 9.30
C GLN A 714 -10.36 11.24 8.06
N SER A 715 -11.68 11.28 8.13
CA SER A 715 -12.53 11.90 7.12
C SER A 715 -13.66 12.67 7.77
N ALA A 716 -13.94 13.86 7.24
CA ALA A 716 -15.10 14.66 7.65
C ALA A 716 -16.41 13.92 7.38
N TYR A 717 -16.50 13.24 6.24
CA TYR A 717 -17.70 12.52 5.85
C TYR A 717 -17.95 11.32 6.76
N TYR A 718 -16.93 10.49 7.00
CA TYR A 718 -17.05 9.30 7.87
C TYR A 718 -17.29 9.68 9.33
N HIS A 719 -16.80 10.83 9.78
CA HIS A 719 -17.14 11.37 11.10
C HIS A 719 -18.64 11.59 11.24
N VAL A 720 -19.26 12.31 10.30
CA VAL A 720 -20.71 12.56 10.29
C VAL A 720 -21.50 11.27 10.08
N TYR A 721 -21.00 10.38 9.23
CA TYR A 721 -21.66 9.11 8.94
C TYR A 721 -21.75 8.19 10.17
N ALA A 722 -20.67 8.10 10.95
CA ALA A 722 -20.67 7.38 12.22
C ALA A 722 -21.53 8.10 13.28
N LEU A 723 -21.50 9.43 13.31
CA LEU A 723 -22.32 10.23 14.22
C LEU A 723 -23.82 10.00 14.00
N ASP A 724 -24.27 9.96 12.74
CA ASP A 724 -25.65 9.64 12.38
C ASP A 724 -26.07 8.27 12.97
N PHE A 725 -25.24 7.23 12.79
CA PHE A 725 -25.50 5.91 13.35
C PHE A 725 -25.67 5.94 14.88
N PHE A 726 -24.75 6.62 15.58
CA PHE A 726 -24.80 6.68 17.03
C PHE A 726 -26.00 7.48 17.55
N LEU A 727 -26.32 8.61 16.92
CA LEU A 727 -27.49 9.43 17.29
C LEU A 727 -28.80 8.67 17.08
N HIS A 728 -28.97 8.04 15.92
CA HIS A 728 -30.17 7.26 15.61
C HIS A 728 -30.35 6.09 16.59
N CYS A 729 -29.27 5.40 16.94
CA CYS A 729 -29.29 4.35 17.97
C CYS A 729 -29.63 4.88 19.37
N ALA A 730 -29.05 6.00 19.81
CA ALA A 730 -29.33 6.59 21.11
C ALA A 730 -30.81 6.97 21.25
N ILE A 731 -31.38 7.59 20.21
CA ILE A 731 -32.78 8.00 20.18
C ILE A 731 -33.67 6.75 20.18
N LEU A 732 -33.39 5.75 19.34
CA LEU A 732 -34.19 4.52 19.28
C LEU A 732 -34.13 3.74 20.61
N ALA A 733 -32.96 3.69 21.25
CA ALA A 733 -32.78 3.08 22.55
C ALA A 733 -33.63 3.80 23.61
N SER A 734 -33.57 5.13 23.65
CA SER A 734 -34.33 5.96 24.59
C SER A 734 -35.84 5.76 24.46
N VAL A 735 -36.40 5.81 23.24
CA VAL A 735 -37.86 5.65 23.02
C VAL A 735 -38.36 4.24 23.31
N ASN A 736 -37.48 3.23 23.33
CA ASN A 736 -37.78 1.84 23.70
C ASN A 736 -37.30 1.46 25.11
N HIS A 737 -36.88 2.43 25.93
CA HIS A 737 -36.41 2.21 27.30
C HIS A 737 -35.21 1.24 27.41
N VAL A 738 -34.38 1.19 26.38
CA VAL A 738 -33.05 0.54 26.43
C VAL A 738 -32.07 1.52 27.05
N GLU A 739 -31.33 1.11 28.07
CA GLU A 739 -30.39 1.96 28.79
C GLU A 739 -29.29 2.51 27.85
N VAL A 740 -29.13 3.83 27.86
CA VAL A 740 -28.02 4.55 27.19
C VAL A 740 -26.97 4.94 28.24
N PRO A 741 -25.77 4.36 28.19
CA PRO A 741 -24.71 4.69 29.13
C PRO A 741 -24.25 6.16 28.98
N LYS A 742 -23.93 6.81 30.11
CA LYS A 742 -23.46 8.22 30.11
C LYS A 742 -22.17 8.41 29.30
N GLU A 743 -21.31 7.40 29.27
CA GLU A 743 -20.07 7.41 28.48
C GLU A 743 -20.36 7.43 26.97
N PHE A 744 -21.47 6.85 26.53
CA PHE A 744 -21.91 6.91 25.14
C PHE A 744 -22.38 8.32 24.77
N ASP A 745 -23.22 8.94 25.60
CA ASP A 745 -23.65 10.33 25.44
C ASP A 745 -22.46 11.29 25.44
N ARG A 746 -21.49 11.10 26.35
CA ARG A 746 -20.27 11.91 26.38
C ARG A 746 -19.43 11.77 25.10
N THR A 747 -19.47 10.60 24.47
CA THR A 747 -18.78 10.37 23.19
C THR A 747 -19.49 11.12 22.06
N LEU A 748 -20.82 11.05 22.01
CA LEU A 748 -21.65 11.82 21.07
C LEU A 748 -21.43 13.33 21.20
N GLU A 749 -21.48 13.87 22.43
CA GLU A 749 -21.21 15.29 22.67
C GLU A 749 -19.84 15.72 22.17
N LYS A 750 -18.78 14.90 22.39
CA LYS A 750 -17.44 15.19 21.89
C LYS A 750 -17.36 15.17 20.36
N MET A 751 -18.06 14.24 19.70
CA MET A 751 -18.12 14.23 18.24
C MET A 751 -18.79 15.51 17.71
N LEU A 752 -19.91 15.92 18.33
CA LEU A 752 -20.61 17.17 17.99
C LEU A 752 -19.74 18.40 18.27
N ASP A 753 -18.98 18.43 19.37
CA ASP A 753 -18.02 19.50 19.68
C ASP A 753 -16.93 19.61 18.59
N ALA A 754 -16.39 18.47 18.13
CA ALA A 754 -15.40 18.42 17.06
C ALA A 754 -15.97 18.93 15.73
N LEU A 755 -17.17 18.48 15.36
CA LEU A 755 -17.88 18.94 14.16
C LEU A 755 -18.16 20.44 14.20
N ALA A 756 -18.65 20.96 15.34
CA ALA A 756 -18.90 22.39 15.52
C ALA A 756 -17.61 23.23 15.40
N ALA A 757 -16.49 22.71 15.89
CA ALA A 757 -15.19 23.36 15.77
C ALA A 757 -14.62 23.33 14.34
N LEU A 758 -14.86 22.26 13.57
CA LEU A 758 -14.50 22.18 12.15
C LEU A 758 -15.37 23.10 11.27
N ALA A 759 -16.63 23.35 11.64
CA ALA A 759 -17.57 24.14 10.85
C ALA A 759 -17.49 25.67 11.07
N ARG A 760 -16.56 26.18 11.88
CA ARG A 760 -16.54 27.60 12.31
C ARG A 760 -16.48 28.60 11.16
N GLY A 761 -15.81 28.27 10.07
CA GLY A 761 -15.68 29.07 8.85
C GLY A 761 -16.92 29.04 7.95
N GLY A 762 -17.97 28.29 8.33
CA GLY A 762 -19.26 28.18 7.64
C GLY A 762 -19.46 26.88 6.87
N ILE A 763 -18.37 26.23 6.44
CA ILE A 763 -18.40 24.92 5.77
C ILE A 763 -17.34 24.04 6.44
N VAL A 764 -17.69 22.78 6.68
CA VAL A 764 -16.74 21.77 7.19
C VAL A 764 -15.72 21.46 6.09
N PRO A 765 -14.41 21.52 6.35
CA PRO A 765 -13.40 21.12 5.37
C PRO A 765 -13.59 19.68 4.90
N GLY A 766 -13.60 19.44 3.60
CA GLY A 766 -13.73 18.10 3.01
C GLY A 766 -12.39 17.38 2.93
N PHE A 767 -11.95 16.74 4.01
CA PHE A 767 -10.72 15.92 4.02
C PHE A 767 -11.03 14.43 4.09
N GLY A 768 -10.10 13.62 3.58
CA GLY A 768 -10.22 12.17 3.48
C GLY A 768 -11.37 11.73 2.57
N ASP A 769 -11.78 10.47 2.70
CA ASP A 769 -12.79 9.91 1.80
C ASP A 769 -14.23 10.35 2.06
N ASP A 770 -15.00 10.44 0.97
CA ASP A 770 -16.45 10.52 0.91
C ASP A 770 -17.02 9.26 0.22
N ASP A 771 -17.94 8.56 0.91
CA ASP A 771 -18.64 7.39 0.36
C ASP A 771 -19.79 7.80 -0.60
N GLY A 772 -20.39 8.97 -0.38
CA GLY A 772 -21.62 9.45 -1.02
C GLY A 772 -22.90 8.86 -0.42
N GLY A 773 -22.80 7.85 0.45
CA GLY A 773 -23.93 7.25 1.15
C GLY A 773 -24.28 7.93 2.47
N ARG A 774 -25.57 8.18 2.74
CA ARG A 774 -26.08 8.66 4.04
C ARG A 774 -27.11 7.73 4.65
N LEU A 775 -27.26 7.78 5.99
CA LEU A 775 -28.21 6.95 6.74
C LEU A 775 -29.67 7.35 6.50
N PHE A 776 -29.99 8.64 6.64
CA PHE A 776 -31.36 9.14 6.60
C PHE A 776 -31.85 9.49 5.18
N ASP A 777 -31.15 10.37 4.47
CA ASP A 777 -31.51 10.80 3.12
C ASP A 777 -30.25 10.87 2.23
N PRO A 778 -30.20 10.13 1.11
CA PRO A 778 -29.06 10.19 0.19
C PRO A 778 -28.83 11.56 -0.46
N ALA A 779 -29.83 12.46 -0.50
CA ALA A 779 -29.62 13.83 -1.00
C ALA A 779 -28.71 14.67 -0.10
N ARG A 780 -28.47 14.24 1.16
CA ARG A 780 -27.66 14.94 2.15
C ARG A 780 -26.18 14.52 2.12
N ASN A 781 -25.70 14.00 1.00
CA ASN A 781 -24.33 13.53 0.81
C ASN A 781 -23.34 14.65 0.42
N ARG A 782 -23.69 15.91 0.65
CA ARG A 782 -22.86 17.08 0.33
C ARG A 782 -22.29 17.72 1.59
N MET A 783 -21.13 18.38 1.45
CA MET A 783 -20.44 19.05 2.56
C MET A 783 -21.29 20.08 3.32
N ILE A 784 -22.23 20.74 2.64
CA ILE A 784 -23.19 21.68 3.26
C ILE A 784 -24.11 21.04 4.29
N HIS A 785 -24.30 19.71 4.23
CA HIS A 785 -25.16 18.93 5.14
C HIS A 785 -24.37 18.25 6.27
N MET A 786 -23.05 18.47 6.35
CA MET A 786 -22.22 17.85 7.39
C MET A 786 -22.52 18.40 8.78
N THR A 787 -23.06 19.62 8.89
CA THR A 787 -23.42 20.25 10.18
C THR A 787 -24.81 19.87 10.67
N ASP A 788 -25.62 19.19 9.85
CA ASP A 788 -27.00 18.90 10.21
C ASP A 788 -27.19 18.13 11.54
N PRO A 789 -26.32 17.17 11.92
CA PRO A 789 -26.43 16.49 13.22
C PRO A 789 -26.38 17.42 14.43
N LEU A 790 -25.81 18.63 14.29
CA LEU A 790 -25.77 19.64 15.36
C LEU A 790 -27.18 20.09 15.76
N ALA A 791 -28.16 20.07 14.85
CA ALA A 791 -29.54 20.41 15.18
C ALA A 791 -30.15 19.38 16.16
N THR A 792 -29.99 18.10 15.86
CA THR A 792 -30.43 17.00 16.72
C THR A 792 -29.64 16.98 18.04
N GLY A 793 -28.32 17.17 17.97
CA GLY A 793 -27.46 17.27 19.16
C GLY A 793 -27.82 18.44 20.08
N ALA A 794 -28.21 19.59 19.53
CA ALA A 794 -28.67 20.73 20.32
C ALA A 794 -29.87 20.35 21.20
N VAL A 795 -30.84 19.62 20.65
CA VAL A 795 -32.04 19.17 21.38
C VAL A 795 -31.68 18.11 22.42
N LEU A 796 -30.91 17.08 22.04
CA LEU A 796 -30.58 15.98 22.95
C LEU A 796 -29.79 16.44 24.18
N PHE A 797 -28.91 17.44 24.02
CA PHE A 797 -28.00 17.89 25.08
C PHE A 797 -28.30 19.30 25.61
N GLY A 798 -29.35 19.97 25.11
CA GLY A 798 -29.71 21.33 25.53
C GLY A 798 -28.62 22.37 25.21
N ARG A 799 -27.89 22.20 24.09
CA ARG A 799 -26.67 22.96 23.75
C ARG A 799 -26.95 24.10 22.77
N GLY A 800 -26.95 25.34 23.26
CA GLY A 800 -27.20 26.54 22.45
C GLY A 800 -26.12 26.89 21.43
N ASP A 801 -24.90 26.40 21.62
CA ASP A 801 -23.78 26.53 20.70
C ASP A 801 -23.86 25.58 19.52
N PHE A 802 -24.40 24.36 19.71
CA PHE A 802 -24.77 23.50 18.59
C PHE A 802 -25.92 24.11 17.77
N LYS A 803 -26.90 24.75 18.44
CA LYS A 803 -27.97 25.49 17.76
C LYS A 803 -27.43 26.63 16.89
N ASP A 804 -26.51 27.44 17.41
CA ASP A 804 -25.86 28.53 16.65
C ASP A 804 -25.19 28.00 15.38
N MET A 805 -24.41 26.93 15.50
CA MET A 805 -23.70 26.32 14.36
C MET A 805 -24.61 25.58 13.38
N ALA A 806 -25.73 25.01 13.85
CA ALA A 806 -26.73 24.39 12.98
C ALA A 806 -27.46 25.43 12.11
N GLY A 807 -27.61 26.67 12.59
CA GLY A 807 -28.30 27.74 11.87
C GLY A 807 -29.83 27.56 11.72
N GLY A 808 -30.40 26.47 12.22
CA GLY A 808 -31.83 26.18 12.17
C GLY A 808 -32.15 24.70 12.40
N PRO A 809 -33.42 24.33 12.59
CA PRO A 809 -33.82 22.93 12.67
C PRO A 809 -33.57 22.21 11.32
N ARG A 810 -33.60 20.88 11.35
CA ARG A 810 -33.42 20.01 10.18
C ARG A 810 -34.56 19.02 10.05
N GLU A 811 -34.87 18.59 8.82
CA GLU A 811 -35.88 17.56 8.56
C GLU A 811 -35.64 16.31 9.44
N GLU A 812 -34.40 15.85 9.53
CA GLU A 812 -34.05 14.68 10.32
C GLU A 812 -34.41 14.83 11.80
N THR A 813 -34.23 16.03 12.38
CA THR A 813 -34.63 16.31 13.76
C THR A 813 -36.15 16.16 13.93
N LEU A 814 -36.96 16.60 12.96
CA LEU A 814 -38.41 16.42 12.98
C LEU A 814 -38.80 14.94 12.95
N TRP A 815 -38.19 14.12 12.08
CA TRP A 815 -38.55 12.70 11.98
C TRP A 815 -38.03 11.85 13.14
N LEU A 816 -36.91 12.23 13.76
CA LEU A 816 -36.33 11.46 14.86
C LEU A 816 -36.92 11.83 16.23
N LEU A 817 -37.23 13.11 16.45
CA LEU A 817 -37.67 13.64 17.76
C LEU A 817 -39.11 14.18 17.76
N GLY A 818 -39.79 14.14 16.61
CA GLY A 818 -41.14 14.67 16.43
C GLY A 818 -41.21 16.19 16.56
N ASP A 819 -42.43 16.70 16.56
CA ASP A 819 -42.71 18.13 16.69
C ASP A 819 -42.27 18.69 18.06
N ALA A 820 -42.27 17.86 19.10
CA ALA A 820 -41.71 18.22 20.41
C ALA A 820 -40.21 18.55 20.34
N GLY A 821 -39.44 17.81 19.53
CA GLY A 821 -38.02 18.09 19.31
C GLY A 821 -37.79 19.42 18.60
N ILE A 822 -38.65 19.79 17.65
CA ILE A 822 -38.59 21.09 16.98
C ILE A 822 -38.87 22.24 17.96
N HIS A 823 -39.93 22.12 18.76
CA HIS A 823 -40.25 23.11 19.79
C HIS A 823 -39.11 23.28 20.78
N GLU A 824 -38.46 22.18 21.19
CA GLU A 824 -37.30 22.23 22.08
C GLU A 824 -36.11 22.92 21.42
N PHE A 825 -35.84 22.63 20.14
CA PHE A 825 -34.80 23.34 19.38
C PHE A 825 -35.05 24.85 19.35
N GLU A 826 -36.29 25.29 19.10
CA GLU A 826 -36.68 26.70 19.08
C GLU A 826 -36.51 27.35 20.46
N ARG A 827 -36.85 26.63 21.53
CA ARG A 827 -36.77 27.12 22.92
C ARG A 827 -35.34 27.33 23.41
N ILE A 828 -34.38 26.51 22.98
CA ILE A 828 -32.98 26.63 23.41
C ILE A 828 -32.40 27.99 22.96
N PRO A 829 -31.79 28.81 23.85
CA PRO A 829 -31.18 30.06 23.43
C PRO A 829 -29.91 29.80 22.61
N ALA A 830 -29.77 30.45 21.45
CA ALA A 830 -28.54 30.38 20.67
C ALA A 830 -27.37 30.99 21.45
N LYS A 831 -26.21 30.33 21.43
CA LYS A 831 -24.99 30.76 22.11
C LYS A 831 -23.84 30.77 21.11
N ALA A 832 -23.22 31.93 20.90
CA ALA A 832 -22.08 32.01 19.99
C ALA A 832 -20.93 31.09 20.46
N VAL A 833 -20.42 30.25 19.55
CA VAL A 833 -19.13 29.56 19.69
C VAL A 833 -18.01 30.61 19.72
N PRO A 834 -17.06 30.54 20.67
CA PRO A 834 -15.92 31.45 20.74
C PRO A 834 -15.03 31.43 19.48
N ASP A 835 -14.47 32.59 19.13
CA ASP A 835 -13.47 32.79 18.06
C ASP A 835 -12.08 32.28 18.50
N ALA A 836 -12.01 31.00 18.85
CA ALA A 836 -10.78 30.34 19.25
C ALA A 836 -10.33 29.37 18.17
N SER A 837 -9.02 29.10 18.13
CA SER A 837 -8.48 27.95 17.41
C SER A 837 -8.81 26.65 18.11
N ALA A 838 -8.76 25.53 17.39
CA ALA A 838 -9.01 24.20 17.94
C ALA A 838 -7.85 23.25 17.62
N VAL A 839 -7.58 22.33 18.54
CA VAL A 839 -6.51 21.35 18.41
C VAL A 839 -7.05 19.97 18.74
N PHE A 840 -6.98 19.06 17.77
CA PHE A 840 -7.37 17.67 17.91
C PHE A 840 -6.11 16.81 17.94
N ARG A 841 -5.40 16.77 19.07
CA ARG A 841 -4.08 16.14 19.17
C ARG A 841 -4.08 14.65 18.89
N ALA A 842 -5.14 13.93 19.26
CA ALA A 842 -5.20 12.49 19.04
C ALA A 842 -5.45 12.18 17.56
N SER A 843 -6.10 13.09 16.85
CA SER A 843 -6.37 13.01 15.41
C SER A 843 -5.32 13.75 14.56
N GLY A 844 -4.49 14.58 15.17
CA GLY A 844 -3.51 15.44 14.49
C GLY A 844 -4.11 16.49 13.55
N LEU A 845 -5.34 16.93 13.79
CA LEU A 845 -5.93 18.07 13.06
C LEU A 845 -5.78 19.37 13.86
N TYR A 846 -5.32 20.41 13.20
CA TYR A 846 -5.08 21.72 13.82
C TYR A 846 -5.85 22.80 13.06
N VAL A 847 -6.71 23.53 13.78
CA VAL A 847 -7.61 24.52 13.20
C VAL A 847 -7.23 25.90 13.71
N MET A 848 -6.75 26.75 12.82
CA MET A 848 -6.56 28.18 13.06
C MET A 848 -7.85 28.94 12.73
N ALA A 849 -8.24 29.89 13.57
CA ALA A 849 -9.42 30.72 13.37
C ALA A 849 -9.10 32.22 13.41
N GLY A 850 -9.69 32.98 12.51
CA GLY A 850 -9.66 34.44 12.53
C GLY A 850 -10.65 35.06 13.49
N ASP A 851 -10.50 36.37 13.72
CA ASP A 851 -11.48 37.15 14.50
C ASP A 851 -12.86 37.11 13.82
N SER A 852 -13.93 36.99 14.63
CA SER A 852 -15.32 37.00 14.18
C SER A 852 -15.63 35.96 13.10
N ARG A 853 -14.99 34.79 13.15
CA ARG A 853 -15.15 33.68 12.18
C ARG A 853 -14.91 34.08 10.71
N LYS A 854 -14.13 35.14 10.45
CA LYS A 854 -13.90 35.64 9.08
C LYS A 854 -13.14 34.66 8.19
N TRP A 855 -12.25 33.88 8.79
CA TRP A 855 -11.50 32.83 8.11
C TRP A 855 -11.19 31.68 9.08
N GLN A 856 -10.96 30.50 8.53
CA GLN A 856 -10.56 29.30 9.22
C GLN A 856 -9.61 28.51 8.33
N LEU A 857 -8.50 28.06 8.89
CA LEU A 857 -7.54 27.20 8.20
C LEU A 857 -7.38 25.90 8.98
N MET A 858 -7.47 24.77 8.29
CA MET A 858 -7.19 23.46 8.86
C MET A 858 -5.87 22.92 8.32
N ILE A 859 -5.09 22.31 9.19
CA ILE A 859 -3.83 21.63 8.90
C ILE A 859 -4.01 20.15 9.24
N ASP A 860 -3.75 19.27 8.28
CA ASP A 860 -3.66 17.84 8.55
C ASP A 860 -2.23 17.45 8.94
N ALA A 861 -2.02 17.11 10.20
CA ALA A 861 -0.79 16.52 10.71
C ALA A 861 -1.09 15.21 11.46
N GLY A 862 -2.17 14.54 11.07
CA GLY A 862 -2.65 13.32 11.65
C GLY A 862 -1.97 12.08 11.10
N PRO A 863 -2.17 10.93 11.76
CA PRO A 863 -1.96 9.66 11.09
C PRO A 863 -2.89 9.57 9.87
N GLN A 864 -2.43 8.94 8.80
CA GLN A 864 -3.19 8.72 7.55
C GLN A 864 -4.33 7.69 7.77
N GLY A 865 -5.29 7.97 8.65
CA GLY A 865 -6.38 7.07 9.04
C GLY A 865 -5.99 5.99 10.05
N ALA A 866 -6.67 4.84 9.96
CA ALA A 866 -6.46 3.69 10.85
C ALA A 866 -6.34 2.38 10.08
N HIS A 867 -5.79 1.34 10.73
CA HIS A 867 -5.57 0.02 10.15
C HIS A 867 -4.76 0.06 8.84
N THR A 868 -5.38 -0.22 7.69
CA THR A 868 -4.72 -0.16 6.37
C THR A 868 -4.74 1.23 5.75
N ALA A 869 -5.26 2.23 6.47
CA ALA A 869 -5.38 3.60 5.99
C ALA A 869 -6.24 3.69 4.72
N GLY A 870 -7.28 2.86 4.61
CA GLY A 870 -8.04 2.69 3.37
C GLY A 870 -8.76 3.94 2.88
N HIS A 871 -9.05 4.87 3.80
CA HIS A 871 -9.77 6.12 3.56
C HIS A 871 -8.92 7.38 3.78
N GLY A 872 -7.64 7.21 4.14
CA GLY A 872 -6.70 8.33 4.28
C GLY A 872 -5.96 8.60 2.97
N HIS A 873 -5.62 9.86 2.71
CA HIS A 873 -4.92 10.31 1.51
C HIS A 873 -3.42 10.57 1.79
N ALA A 874 -2.60 10.73 0.75
CA ALA A 874 -1.19 11.08 0.89
C ALA A 874 -1.02 12.61 1.05
N ASP A 875 -1.67 13.15 2.07
CA ASP A 875 -1.99 14.56 2.28
C ASP A 875 -1.38 15.14 3.56
N ALA A 876 -0.33 14.53 4.10
CA ALA A 876 0.32 15.03 5.30
C ALA A 876 0.79 16.49 5.10
N LEU A 877 0.51 17.29 6.13
CA LEU A 877 0.72 18.73 6.22
C LEU A 877 -0.10 19.54 5.19
N SER A 878 -1.10 18.95 4.53
CA SER A 878 -2.05 19.65 3.66
C SER A 878 -2.86 20.69 4.43
N LEU A 879 -3.25 21.74 3.71
CA LEU A 879 -4.03 22.86 4.23
C LEU A 879 -5.38 22.98 3.52
N THR A 880 -6.43 23.29 4.26
CA THR A 880 -7.66 23.85 3.67
C THR A 880 -7.91 25.21 4.29
N LEU A 881 -8.50 26.13 3.52
CA LEU A 881 -8.75 27.50 3.95
C LEU A 881 -10.15 27.91 3.54
N THR A 882 -10.95 28.30 4.51
CA THR A 882 -12.30 28.83 4.33
C THR A 882 -12.33 30.28 4.78
N ALA A 883 -12.97 31.16 4.03
CA ALA A 883 -13.21 32.54 4.44
C ALA A 883 -14.56 33.04 3.93
N SER A 884 -15.25 33.83 4.73
CA SER A 884 -16.59 34.37 4.41
C SER A 884 -17.58 33.29 3.95
N GLY A 885 -17.56 32.11 4.58
CA GLY A 885 -18.45 31.00 4.25
C GLY A 885 -18.11 30.26 2.96
N ARG A 886 -16.93 30.48 2.36
CA ARG A 886 -16.51 29.84 1.11
C ARG A 886 -15.12 29.21 1.26
N GLU A 887 -14.92 28.07 0.61
CA GLU A 887 -13.60 27.47 0.46
C GLU A 887 -12.75 28.33 -0.49
N LEU A 888 -11.55 28.69 -0.04
CA LEU A 888 -10.52 29.37 -0.81
C LEU A 888 -9.39 28.43 -1.21
N LEU A 889 -9.05 27.48 -0.33
CA LEU A 889 -8.22 26.31 -0.65
C LEU A 889 -9.02 25.06 -0.29
N SER A 890 -9.23 24.19 -1.27
CA SER A 890 -10.03 22.97 -1.13
C SER A 890 -9.15 21.73 -1.25
N ASP A 891 -9.67 20.62 -0.74
CA ASP A 891 -9.15 19.28 -1.02
C ASP A 891 -9.62 18.80 -2.40
N ALA A 892 -9.13 17.64 -2.88
CA ALA A 892 -9.59 17.02 -4.11
C ALA A 892 -10.81 16.10 -3.90
N GLY A 893 -11.01 15.54 -2.71
CA GLY A 893 -12.08 14.56 -2.44
C GLY A 893 -11.81 13.18 -3.05
N THR A 894 -12.85 12.35 -3.18
CA THR A 894 -12.68 10.90 -3.48
C THR A 894 -12.87 10.51 -4.94
N PHE A 895 -13.84 11.12 -5.62
CA PHE A 895 -14.37 10.76 -6.94
C PHE A 895 -14.91 9.33 -7.05
N GLU A 896 -14.07 8.31 -6.97
CA GLU A 896 -14.45 6.90 -7.17
C GLU A 896 -13.58 5.97 -6.32
N TYR A 897 -14.01 4.73 -6.07
CA TYR A 897 -13.16 3.70 -5.45
C TYR A 897 -12.56 2.73 -6.46
N VAL A 898 -13.29 2.40 -7.51
CA VAL A 898 -12.83 1.53 -8.59
C VAL A 898 -13.34 2.10 -9.91
N GLY A 899 -12.45 2.19 -10.88
CA GLY A 899 -12.77 2.74 -12.20
C GLY A 899 -11.76 2.28 -13.24
N PRO A 900 -12.05 2.51 -14.54
CA PRO A 900 -11.21 2.04 -15.63
C PRO A 900 -9.86 2.77 -15.71
N ASP A 901 -9.81 4.02 -15.23
CA ASP A 901 -8.69 4.93 -15.44
C ASP A 901 -7.82 5.13 -14.18
N SER A 902 -8.07 4.38 -13.11
CA SER A 902 -7.34 4.46 -11.83
C SER A 902 -7.30 5.87 -11.20
N GLU A 903 -8.35 6.69 -11.41
CA GLU A 903 -8.41 8.05 -10.87
C GLU A 903 -8.38 8.06 -9.33
N ARG A 904 -8.83 6.97 -8.69
CA ARG A 904 -8.69 6.73 -7.25
C ARG A 904 -7.30 7.07 -6.72
N ASP A 905 -6.23 6.62 -7.38
CA ASP A 905 -4.86 6.84 -6.91
C ASP A 905 -4.41 8.30 -7.08
N ARG A 906 -4.92 8.98 -8.11
CA ARG A 906 -4.66 10.39 -8.35
C ARG A 906 -5.32 11.28 -7.30
N PHE A 907 -6.61 11.07 -7.03
CA PHE A 907 -7.37 11.89 -6.08
C PHE A 907 -6.84 11.79 -4.64
N ARG A 908 -6.31 10.63 -4.25
CA ARG A 908 -5.69 10.42 -2.94
C ARG A 908 -4.17 10.66 -2.92
N GLY A 909 -3.57 10.98 -4.06
CA GLY A 909 -2.13 11.22 -4.21
C GLY A 909 -1.73 12.63 -3.78
N THR A 910 -0.45 12.84 -3.47
CA THR A 910 0.07 14.10 -2.89
C THR A 910 -0.13 15.30 -3.81
N SER A 911 -0.05 15.11 -5.13
CA SER A 911 -0.26 16.18 -6.12
C SER A 911 -1.70 16.72 -6.18
N ALA A 912 -2.65 16.07 -5.51
CA ALA A 912 -4.04 16.50 -5.42
C ALA A 912 -4.35 17.28 -4.13
N HIS A 913 -3.34 17.59 -3.30
CA HIS A 913 -3.50 18.21 -1.99
C HIS A 913 -2.60 19.44 -1.83
N ASN A 914 -2.96 20.33 -0.90
CA ASN A 914 -2.26 21.61 -0.66
C ASN A 914 -0.96 21.43 0.12
N THR A 915 -0.05 20.62 -0.41
CA THR A 915 1.19 20.20 0.24
C THR A 915 2.34 20.05 -0.77
N LEU A 916 3.50 19.60 -0.30
CA LEU A 916 4.74 19.51 -1.05
C LEU A 916 5.04 18.06 -1.46
N MET A 917 5.50 17.89 -2.71
CA MET A 917 5.99 16.65 -3.31
C MET A 917 7.50 16.71 -3.57
N VAL A 918 8.22 15.61 -3.25
CA VAL A 918 9.68 15.50 -3.49
C VAL A 918 9.96 14.31 -4.39
N GLY A 919 10.77 14.50 -5.43
CA GLY A 919 11.20 13.41 -6.29
C GLY A 919 10.13 12.91 -7.27
N GLY A 920 9.02 13.64 -7.43
CA GLY A 920 7.91 13.25 -8.31
C GLY A 920 7.13 12.03 -7.84
N VAL A 921 7.10 11.77 -6.53
CA VAL A 921 6.43 10.61 -5.93
C VAL A 921 5.57 11.02 -4.74
N ASP A 922 4.47 10.31 -4.48
CA ASP A 922 3.58 10.60 -3.34
C ASP A 922 4.27 10.44 -1.97
N GLN A 923 3.70 11.01 -0.93
CA GLN A 923 4.16 10.81 0.45
C GLN A 923 3.99 9.35 0.91
N ALA A 924 3.00 8.65 0.36
CA ALA A 924 2.68 7.25 0.63
C ALA A 924 2.45 6.52 -0.70
N PRO A 925 3.08 5.36 -0.98
CA PRO A 925 2.80 4.60 -2.20
C PRO A 925 1.48 3.80 -2.10
N PRO A 926 0.58 3.88 -3.10
CA PRO A 926 -0.72 3.20 -3.06
C PRO A 926 -0.61 1.67 -3.15
N ARG A 927 -1.51 0.95 -2.46
CA ARG A 927 -1.69 -0.52 -2.51
C ARG A 927 -3.16 -0.90 -2.73
N GLY A 928 -3.60 -0.82 -3.99
CA GLY A 928 -5.01 -1.01 -4.35
C GLY A 928 -5.91 0.07 -3.72
N PRO A 929 -7.24 0.01 -3.90
CA PRO A 929 -8.13 1.14 -3.64
C PRO A 929 -8.25 1.56 -2.17
N PHE A 930 -7.92 0.66 -1.22
CA PHE A 930 -8.08 0.84 0.22
C PHE A 930 -6.81 0.47 1.02
N GLY A 931 -5.64 0.69 0.42
CA GLY A 931 -4.39 0.41 1.11
C GLY A 931 -3.24 1.27 0.61
N TRP A 932 -2.20 1.27 1.43
CA TRP A 932 -0.90 1.88 1.18
C TRP A 932 0.20 0.86 1.49
N ASP A 933 1.36 1.00 0.85
CA ASP A 933 2.53 0.15 1.08
C ASP A 933 3.33 0.58 2.30
N ARG A 934 3.44 1.90 2.49
CA ARG A 934 4.07 2.51 3.66
C ARG A 934 3.35 3.81 3.95
N LEU A 935 3.04 4.03 5.22
CA LEU A 935 2.49 5.28 5.73
C LEU A 935 3.64 6.18 6.19
N PRO A 936 3.56 7.51 5.95
CA PRO A 936 4.48 8.46 6.54
C PRO A 936 4.27 8.52 8.06
N ASP A 937 5.36 8.65 8.80
CA ASP A 937 5.32 9.13 10.18
C ASP A 937 5.17 10.65 10.14
N VAL A 938 4.02 11.14 10.62
CA VAL A 938 3.67 12.55 10.63
C VAL A 938 3.72 13.04 12.06
N GLN A 939 4.46 14.13 12.30
CA GLN A 939 4.68 14.69 13.61
C GLN A 939 4.25 16.15 13.66
N ALA A 940 3.31 16.47 14.54
CA ALA A 940 3.05 17.84 14.94
C ALA A 940 4.05 18.25 16.04
N GLU A 941 5.18 18.81 15.63
CA GLU A 941 6.30 19.20 16.50
C GLU A 941 5.90 20.28 17.51
N GLY A 942 5.04 21.22 17.11
CA GLY A 942 4.67 22.36 17.94
C GLY A 942 3.35 23.00 17.57
N TRP A 943 2.61 23.43 18.61
CA TRP A 943 1.46 24.32 18.48
C TRP A 943 1.52 25.38 19.58
N ILE A 944 1.60 26.65 19.17
CA ILE A 944 1.60 27.80 20.06
C ILE A 944 0.46 28.73 19.64
N SER A 945 -0.53 28.89 20.51
CA SER A 945 -1.63 29.83 20.30
C SER A 945 -1.45 31.05 21.19
N GLY A 946 -1.56 32.25 20.63
CA GLY A 946 -1.53 33.52 21.33
C GLY A 946 -2.84 34.30 21.18
N LYS A 947 -2.85 35.53 21.70
CA LYS A 947 -4.00 36.44 21.56
C LYS A 947 -4.19 36.86 20.10
N THR A 948 -3.11 37.15 19.40
CA THR A 948 -3.13 37.70 18.03
C THR A 948 -2.68 36.73 16.94
N PHE A 949 -2.26 35.52 17.31
CA PHE A 949 -1.71 34.55 16.36
C PHE A 949 -1.91 33.09 16.78
N ASP A 950 -1.69 32.19 15.83
CA ASP A 950 -1.32 30.80 16.07
C ASP A 950 -0.08 30.43 15.25
N LEU A 951 0.77 29.58 15.81
CA LEU A 951 1.93 28.99 15.16
C LEU A 951 1.84 27.47 15.24
N PHE A 952 1.87 26.83 14.08
CA PHE A 952 1.99 25.38 13.93
C PHE A 952 3.35 25.04 13.31
N VAL A 953 3.96 23.96 13.78
CA VAL A 953 5.15 23.34 13.19
C VAL A 953 4.91 21.84 13.11
N GLY A 954 5.11 21.25 11.93
CA GLY A 954 5.01 19.81 11.73
C GLY A 954 5.96 19.29 10.67
N SER A 955 6.24 18.00 10.71
CA SER A 955 7.08 17.30 9.73
C SER A 955 6.55 15.91 9.40
N HIS A 956 7.00 15.35 8.29
CA HIS A 956 6.78 13.95 7.99
C HIS A 956 7.94 13.29 7.23
N ASP A 957 8.08 11.98 7.39
CA ASP A 957 9.17 11.18 6.83
C ASP A 957 8.86 10.51 5.48
N GLY A 958 7.70 10.82 4.86
CA GLY A 958 7.18 10.11 3.68
C GLY A 958 8.18 9.91 2.52
N TYR A 959 9.16 10.80 2.36
CA TYR A 959 10.20 10.72 1.32
C TYR A 959 11.48 9.99 1.76
N SER A 960 11.48 9.33 2.91
CA SER A 960 12.63 8.57 3.43
C SER A 960 13.01 7.34 2.61
N ARG A 961 12.17 6.99 1.63
CA ARG A 961 12.38 5.90 0.68
C ARG A 961 13.13 6.32 -0.59
N LEU A 962 13.35 7.61 -0.80
CA LEU A 962 14.21 8.10 -1.88
C LEU A 962 15.67 7.67 -1.64
N PRO A 963 16.51 7.55 -2.69
CA PRO A 963 17.90 7.12 -2.54
C PRO A 963 18.70 7.95 -1.53
N ASN A 964 18.48 9.27 -1.52
CA ASN A 964 18.85 10.17 -0.43
C ASN A 964 17.56 10.59 0.29
N PRO A 965 17.30 10.11 1.50
CA PRO A 965 16.10 10.43 2.28
C PRO A 965 15.87 11.93 2.43
N ALA A 966 14.60 12.33 2.35
CA ALA A 966 14.17 13.71 2.60
C ALA A 966 13.02 13.75 3.63
N ILE A 967 12.97 14.83 4.41
CA ILE A 967 11.91 15.15 5.37
C ILE A 967 11.28 16.46 4.92
N HIS A 968 9.95 16.48 4.82
CA HIS A 968 9.21 17.72 4.63
C HIS A 968 8.80 18.25 6.00
N ARG A 969 9.08 19.52 6.26
CA ARG A 969 8.75 20.24 7.50
C ARG A 969 8.07 21.56 7.16
N ARG A 970 6.89 21.81 7.73
CA ARG A 970 6.04 22.98 7.47
C ARG A 970 5.84 23.80 8.73
N PHE A 971 5.99 25.11 8.59
CA PHE A 971 5.61 26.11 9.57
C PHE A 971 4.38 26.86 9.04
N VAL A 972 3.37 27.06 9.87
CA VAL A 972 2.22 27.91 9.57
C VAL A 972 2.09 28.93 10.69
N LEU A 973 2.24 30.20 10.37
CA LEU A 973 2.00 31.32 11.28
C LEU A 973 0.78 32.10 10.79
N GLY A 974 -0.36 31.92 11.45
CA GLY A 974 -1.60 32.62 11.14
C GLY A 974 -1.87 33.74 12.13
N LEU A 975 -1.90 35.00 11.67
CA LEU A 975 -2.37 36.12 12.48
C LEU A 975 -3.89 36.21 12.44
N ARG A 976 -4.55 36.53 13.56
CA ARG A 976 -6.02 36.66 13.64
C ARG A 976 -6.61 37.61 12.59
N SER A 977 -5.81 38.60 12.15
CA SER A 977 -6.13 39.56 11.09
C SER A 977 -6.35 38.94 9.70
N GLY A 978 -5.89 37.71 9.46
CA GLY A 978 -5.98 37.02 8.16
C GLY A 978 -4.68 36.96 7.37
N LEU A 979 -3.57 37.45 7.93
CA LEU A 979 -2.24 37.28 7.31
C LEU A 979 -1.65 35.92 7.73
N ILE A 980 -1.51 35.00 6.79
CA ILE A 980 -1.06 33.63 7.05
C ILE A 980 0.23 33.37 6.28
N LEU A 981 1.32 33.09 6.99
CA LEU A 981 2.60 32.71 6.39
C LEU A 981 2.79 31.20 6.51
N VAL A 982 3.03 30.55 5.37
CA VAL A 982 3.41 29.14 5.27
C VAL A 982 4.85 29.05 4.81
N ARG A 983 5.68 28.35 5.58
CA ARG A 983 7.10 28.12 5.26
C ARG A 983 7.36 26.63 5.20
N ASP A 984 7.71 26.16 4.03
CA ASP A 984 8.03 24.77 3.72
C ASP A 984 9.54 24.57 3.63
N LEU A 985 10.01 23.53 4.30
CA LEU A 985 11.40 23.08 4.28
C LEU A 985 11.46 21.64 3.81
N VAL A 986 12.37 21.38 2.88
CA VAL A 986 12.75 20.02 2.50
C VAL A 986 14.14 19.79 3.04
N LEU A 987 14.24 19.02 4.13
CA LEU A 987 15.48 18.67 4.79
C LEU A 987 16.03 17.38 4.20
N GLY A 988 17.32 17.30 3.96
CA GLY A 988 17.97 16.13 3.38
C GLY A 988 19.20 16.50 2.57
N PHE A 989 19.65 15.57 1.74
CA PHE A 989 20.80 15.74 0.85
C PHE A 989 20.46 15.28 -0.57
N GLY A 990 21.29 15.66 -1.54
CA GLY A 990 21.07 15.35 -2.94
C GLY A 990 20.25 16.42 -3.67
N GLU A 991 19.94 16.15 -4.94
CA GLU A 991 19.23 17.07 -5.83
C GLU A 991 17.96 16.39 -6.36
N TYR A 992 16.81 17.02 -6.11
CA TYR A 992 15.50 16.47 -6.48
C TYR A 992 14.63 17.54 -7.15
N PRO A 993 13.67 17.12 -8.00
CA PRO A 993 12.51 17.95 -8.27
C PRO A 993 11.69 18.11 -6.98
N VAL A 994 11.22 19.32 -6.73
CA VAL A 994 10.35 19.66 -5.62
C VAL A 994 9.18 20.46 -6.17
N ASP A 995 7.97 19.99 -5.88
CA ASP A 995 6.72 20.54 -6.39
C ASP A 995 5.82 20.90 -5.20
N ILE A 996 5.08 22.00 -5.28
CA ILE A 996 4.10 22.42 -4.28
C ILE A 996 2.82 22.80 -4.99
N PHE A 997 1.71 22.22 -4.55
CA PHE A 997 0.39 22.43 -5.13
C PHE A 997 -0.51 23.23 -4.19
N TRP A 998 -1.34 24.09 -4.78
CA TRP A 998 -2.35 24.88 -4.10
C TRP A 998 -3.66 24.86 -4.91
N HIS A 999 -4.57 23.97 -4.53
CA HIS A 999 -5.88 23.77 -5.12
C HIS A 999 -6.85 24.86 -4.66
N LEU A 1000 -7.26 25.69 -5.60
CA LEU A 1000 -8.13 26.82 -5.34
C LEU A 1000 -9.58 26.36 -5.23
N GLY A 1001 -10.31 26.97 -4.28
CA GLY A 1001 -11.74 26.72 -4.12
C GLY A 1001 -12.54 26.97 -5.40
N HIS A 1002 -13.61 26.21 -5.57
CA HIS A 1002 -14.40 26.23 -6.80
C HIS A 1002 -14.94 27.62 -7.14
N GLY A 1003 -14.76 28.01 -8.41
CA GLY A 1003 -15.19 29.31 -8.95
C GLY A 1003 -14.20 30.47 -8.72
N LEU A 1004 -13.07 30.24 -8.04
CA LEU A 1004 -11.98 31.22 -7.99
C LEU A 1004 -11.23 31.27 -9.33
N THR A 1005 -10.98 32.48 -9.81
CA THR A 1005 -10.24 32.71 -11.07
C THR A 1005 -9.12 33.71 -10.85
N GLU A 1006 -8.04 33.54 -11.61
CA GLU A 1006 -6.87 34.44 -11.56
C GLU A 1006 -7.25 35.81 -12.12
N GLN A 1007 -7.24 36.83 -11.25
CA GLN A 1007 -7.45 38.23 -11.63
C GLN A 1007 -6.11 38.95 -11.87
N ALA A 1008 -5.08 38.52 -11.16
CA ALA A 1008 -3.69 38.93 -11.31
C ALA A 1008 -2.77 37.77 -10.84
N PRO A 1009 -1.45 37.79 -11.13
CA PRO A 1009 -0.53 36.72 -10.74
C PRO A 1009 -0.56 36.34 -9.25
N ASP A 1010 -0.96 37.26 -8.38
CA ASP A 1010 -1.04 37.08 -6.92
C ASP A 1010 -2.47 37.14 -6.37
N LEU A 1011 -3.51 37.23 -7.20
CA LEU A 1011 -4.90 37.45 -6.75
C LEU A 1011 -5.87 36.52 -7.47
N PHE A 1012 -6.58 35.71 -6.69
CA PHE A 1012 -7.66 34.85 -7.14
C PHE A 1012 -8.98 35.29 -6.49
N PHE A 1013 -10.03 35.48 -7.28
CA PHE A 1013 -11.30 36.01 -6.78
C PHE A 1013 -12.49 35.37 -7.48
N GLY A 1014 -13.59 35.18 -6.74
CA GLY A 1014 -14.83 34.60 -7.26
C GLY A 1014 -15.92 34.52 -6.19
N GLY A 1015 -17.17 34.80 -6.58
CA GLY A 1015 -18.33 34.60 -5.68
C GLY A 1015 -18.30 35.42 -4.39
N GLY A 1016 -17.67 36.60 -4.40
CA GLY A 1016 -17.65 37.54 -3.27
C GLY A 1016 -16.49 37.37 -2.27
N ALA A 1017 -15.63 36.37 -2.46
CA ALA A 1017 -14.41 36.18 -1.68
C ALA A 1017 -13.23 35.89 -2.61
N GLY A 1018 -12.01 36.07 -2.09
CA GLY A 1018 -10.80 35.73 -2.82
C GLY A 1018 -9.62 35.47 -1.91
N LEU A 1019 -8.53 35.06 -2.55
CA LEU A 1019 -7.27 34.73 -1.91
C LEU A 1019 -6.17 35.45 -2.66
N ARG A 1020 -5.38 36.25 -1.93
CA ARG A 1020 -4.08 36.67 -2.42
C ARG A 1020 -3.02 35.66 -2.02
N PHE A 1021 -2.18 35.35 -3.00
CA PHE A 1021 -1.15 34.34 -2.93
C PHE A 1021 0.16 34.96 -3.34
N MET A 1022 1.06 35.20 -2.38
CA MET A 1022 2.35 35.83 -2.65
C MET A 1022 3.50 34.92 -2.25
N THR A 1023 4.55 34.93 -3.06
CA THR A 1023 5.84 34.28 -2.79
C THR A 1023 6.93 35.34 -2.74
N VAL A 1024 8.10 34.95 -2.24
CA VAL A 1024 9.24 35.87 -2.15
C VAL A 1024 9.76 36.22 -3.55
N ASP A 1025 9.98 37.50 -3.85
CA ASP A 1025 10.55 37.92 -5.13
C ASP A 1025 11.85 37.18 -5.48
N GLY A 1026 11.94 36.69 -6.72
CA GLY A 1026 13.12 35.99 -7.21
C GLY A 1026 13.36 34.62 -6.55
N HIS A 1027 12.32 33.97 -6.01
CA HIS A 1027 12.44 32.66 -5.33
C HIS A 1027 13.08 31.54 -6.17
N GLY A 1028 13.11 31.65 -7.50
CA GLY A 1028 13.77 30.67 -8.38
C GLY A 1028 12.95 29.39 -8.64
N TRP A 1029 11.64 29.43 -8.42
CA TRP A 1029 10.72 28.35 -8.76
C TRP A 1029 9.87 28.77 -9.95
N SER A 1030 9.57 27.83 -10.86
CA SER A 1030 8.58 28.07 -11.90
C SER A 1030 7.19 28.10 -11.29
N ARG A 1031 6.34 28.99 -11.80
CA ARG A 1031 4.93 29.11 -11.43
C ARG A 1031 4.06 28.73 -12.62
N SER A 1032 3.04 27.93 -12.40
CA SER A 1032 1.98 27.67 -13.39
C SER A 1032 0.62 27.56 -12.72
N VAL A 1033 -0.44 27.89 -13.46
CA VAL A 1033 -1.82 27.63 -13.05
C VAL A 1033 -2.33 26.50 -13.92
N GLU A 1034 -2.57 25.36 -13.30
CA GLU A 1034 -2.92 24.11 -13.96
C GLU A 1034 -4.40 23.78 -13.75
N GLU A 1035 -4.93 22.98 -14.67
CA GLU A 1035 -6.24 22.38 -14.50
C GLU A 1035 -6.11 21.04 -13.79
N HIS A 1036 -6.75 20.96 -12.62
CA HIS A 1036 -6.82 19.75 -11.81
C HIS A 1036 -8.29 19.37 -11.62
N PHE A 1037 -8.55 18.29 -10.89
CA PHE A 1037 -9.90 17.85 -10.61
C PHE A 1037 -10.21 17.87 -9.12
N HIS A 1038 -11.46 18.17 -8.80
CA HIS A 1038 -12.07 18.05 -7.49
C HIS A 1038 -13.38 17.27 -7.61
N SER A 1039 -13.71 16.54 -6.55
CA SER A 1039 -14.90 15.73 -6.43
C SER A 1039 -15.76 16.23 -5.26
N PRO A 1040 -16.81 17.04 -5.52
CA PRO A 1040 -17.69 17.54 -4.46
C PRO A 1040 -18.62 16.47 -3.86
N VAL A 1041 -18.71 15.31 -4.51
CA VAL A 1041 -19.41 14.11 -4.06
C VAL A 1041 -18.92 12.93 -4.86
N TYR A 1042 -19.00 11.72 -4.31
CA TYR A 1042 -18.73 10.49 -5.04
C TYR A 1042 -19.45 10.42 -6.40
N GLY A 1043 -18.72 10.07 -7.45
CA GLY A 1043 -19.17 9.92 -8.84
C GLY A 1043 -19.13 11.20 -9.67
N VAL A 1044 -18.84 12.36 -9.07
CA VAL A 1044 -18.78 13.65 -9.79
C VAL A 1044 -17.35 14.15 -9.83
N LYS A 1045 -16.86 14.41 -11.04
CA LYS A 1045 -15.56 15.02 -11.28
C LYS A 1045 -15.73 16.39 -11.91
N GLN A 1046 -15.14 17.41 -11.30
CA GLN A 1046 -15.20 18.79 -11.79
C GLN A 1046 -13.78 19.36 -11.93
N ALA A 1047 -13.54 20.09 -13.01
CA ALA A 1047 -12.29 20.81 -13.19
C ALA A 1047 -12.20 21.99 -12.21
N HIS A 1048 -11.02 22.19 -11.62
CA HIS A 1048 -10.68 23.39 -10.86
C HIS A 1048 -9.26 23.85 -11.18
N LYS A 1049 -8.86 24.98 -10.62
CA LYS A 1049 -7.52 25.53 -10.83
C LYS A 1049 -6.63 25.18 -9.65
N ALA A 1050 -5.43 24.69 -9.93
CA ALA A 1050 -4.37 24.50 -8.97
C ALA A 1050 -3.20 25.40 -9.34
N LEU A 1051 -2.68 26.14 -8.36
CA LEU A 1051 -1.44 26.86 -8.51
C LEU A 1051 -0.28 25.92 -8.17
N HIS A 1052 0.61 25.71 -9.13
CA HIS A 1052 1.72 24.78 -9.05
C HIS A 1052 3.06 25.52 -9.11
N PHE A 1053 3.89 25.30 -8.09
CA PHE A 1053 5.27 25.75 -8.05
C PHE A 1053 6.22 24.57 -8.13
N ALA A 1054 7.20 24.65 -9.03
CA ALA A 1054 8.18 23.58 -9.23
C ALA A 1054 9.59 24.13 -9.29
N THR A 1055 10.55 23.36 -8.79
CA THR A 1055 11.98 23.61 -9.00
C THR A 1055 12.77 22.31 -8.98
N ARG A 1056 13.99 22.33 -9.49
CA ARG A 1056 14.97 21.27 -9.27
C ARG A 1056 16.14 21.87 -8.51
N THR A 1057 16.36 21.41 -7.28
CA THR A 1057 17.33 22.04 -6.38
C THR A 1057 18.01 21.04 -5.46
N LYS A 1058 19.15 21.46 -4.90
CA LYS A 1058 19.88 20.71 -3.87
C LYS A 1058 19.21 20.94 -2.51
N LEU A 1059 19.11 19.87 -1.74
CA LEU A 1059 18.60 19.92 -0.38
C LEU A 1059 19.71 20.37 0.60
N PRO A 1060 19.36 21.13 1.66
CA PRO A 1060 18.01 21.54 2.04
C PRO A 1060 17.44 22.66 1.14
N ALA A 1061 16.13 22.62 0.92
CA ALA A 1061 15.40 23.61 0.13
C ALA A 1061 14.30 24.28 0.96
N GLU A 1062 13.93 25.51 0.60
CA GLU A 1062 12.94 26.32 1.29
C GLU A 1062 11.99 26.98 0.28
N PHE A 1063 10.70 27.03 0.64
CA PHE A 1063 9.69 27.79 -0.07
C PHE A 1063 8.77 28.51 0.93
N VAL A 1064 8.41 29.76 0.65
CA VAL A 1064 7.59 30.58 1.55
C VAL A 1064 6.44 31.21 0.78
N THR A 1065 5.25 31.04 1.35
CA THR A 1065 3.98 31.49 0.81
C THR A 1065 3.27 32.39 1.82
N LEU A 1066 2.69 33.47 1.34
CA LEU A 1066 1.78 34.32 2.09
C LEU A 1066 0.37 34.16 1.52
N LEU A 1067 -0.56 33.75 2.37
CA LEU A 1067 -1.98 33.56 2.08
C LEU A 1067 -2.77 34.67 2.77
N ILE A 1068 -3.55 35.42 2.00
CA ILE A 1068 -4.34 36.55 2.52
C ILE A 1068 -5.76 36.48 1.97
N PRO A 1069 -6.76 36.08 2.77
CA PRO A 1069 -8.16 36.17 2.38
C PRO A 1069 -8.55 37.63 2.10
N VAL A 1070 -9.23 37.88 0.99
CA VAL A 1070 -9.68 39.21 0.57
C VAL A 1070 -11.16 39.23 0.22
N SER A 1071 -11.82 40.36 0.44
CA SER A 1071 -13.24 40.58 0.13
C SER A 1071 -13.47 41.40 -1.14
N THR A 1072 -12.40 41.90 -1.79
CA THR A 1072 -12.49 42.66 -3.04
C THR A 1072 -11.46 42.19 -4.05
N ALA A 1073 -11.77 42.32 -5.33
CA ALA A 1073 -10.86 42.02 -6.44
C ALA A 1073 -9.82 43.14 -6.71
N LYS A 1074 -9.62 44.08 -5.76
CA LYS A 1074 -8.66 45.18 -5.94
C LYS A 1074 -7.26 44.72 -5.56
N ARG A 1075 -6.32 44.95 -6.47
CA ARG A 1075 -4.88 44.77 -6.21
C ARG A 1075 -4.34 45.97 -5.44
N SER A 1076 -3.41 45.73 -4.53
CA SER A 1076 -2.59 46.75 -3.87
C SER A 1076 -1.12 46.58 -4.25
N ASP A 1077 -0.36 47.67 -4.24
CA ASP A 1077 1.08 47.68 -4.53
C ASP A 1077 1.85 47.12 -3.34
N ASP A 1078 1.87 45.79 -3.28
CA ASP A 1078 2.48 45.07 -2.19
C ASP A 1078 3.83 44.50 -2.58
N ASN A 1079 4.68 44.32 -1.59
CA ASN A 1079 6.02 43.79 -1.78
C ASN A 1079 6.34 42.73 -0.72
N PHE A 1080 6.80 41.55 -1.15
CA PHE A 1080 7.22 40.47 -0.26
C PHE A 1080 8.62 39.97 -0.62
N VAL A 1081 9.59 40.27 0.25
CA VAL A 1081 11.03 40.02 0.00
C VAL A 1081 11.69 39.26 1.13
N LYS A 1082 12.74 38.51 0.80
CA LYS A 1082 13.68 37.94 1.78
C LYS A 1082 14.64 39.03 2.24
N ILE A 1083 14.84 39.14 3.55
CA ILE A 1083 15.76 40.10 4.14
C ILE A 1083 17.20 39.59 3.90
N PRO A 1084 18.09 40.39 3.27
CA PRO A 1084 19.46 39.97 3.00
C PRO A 1084 20.24 39.69 4.30
N ALA A 1085 21.01 38.61 4.31
CA ALA A 1085 21.91 38.30 5.43
C ALA A 1085 23.13 39.23 5.40
N GLN A 1086 23.04 40.39 6.06
CA GLN A 1086 24.19 41.29 6.21
C GLN A 1086 25.07 40.82 7.38
N SER A 1087 26.15 40.08 7.07
CA SER A 1087 27.19 39.55 7.99
C SER A 1087 26.70 38.68 9.15
N ALA A 1088 26.97 37.38 9.06
CA ALA A 1088 26.61 36.39 10.08
C ALA A 1088 27.43 36.56 11.38
N SER A 1089 26.82 37.11 12.43
CA SER A 1089 27.26 36.85 13.80
C SER A 1089 26.46 35.66 14.36
N SER A 1090 27.14 34.51 14.50
CA SER A 1090 26.79 33.31 15.30
C SER A 1090 25.31 32.93 15.44
N GLY A 1091 24.62 32.59 14.34
CA GLY A 1091 23.31 31.92 14.33
C GLY A 1091 22.66 31.97 12.95
N SER A 1092 22.11 30.87 12.43
CA SER A 1092 21.43 30.86 11.12
C SER A 1092 19.98 31.36 11.27
N CYS A 1093 19.77 32.67 11.11
CA CYS A 1093 18.43 33.28 11.03
C CYS A 1093 18.07 33.59 9.58
N ILE A 1094 16.79 33.44 9.25
CA ILE A 1094 16.19 33.83 7.97
C ILE A 1094 15.03 34.79 8.24
N GLY A 1095 14.99 35.90 7.52
CA GLY A 1095 13.96 36.94 7.65
C GLY A 1095 13.19 37.22 6.35
N TYR A 1096 11.92 37.59 6.48
CA TYR A 1096 11.04 38.01 5.38
C TYR A 1096 10.34 39.31 5.74
N ARG A 1097 10.10 40.16 4.74
CA ARG A 1097 9.40 41.44 4.91
C ARG A 1097 8.27 41.58 3.89
N TYR A 1098 7.07 41.84 4.38
CA TYR A 1098 5.87 42.14 3.60
C TYR A 1098 5.40 43.58 3.85
N ARG A 1099 5.13 44.35 2.79
CA ARG A 1099 4.60 45.72 2.86
C ARG A 1099 3.34 45.84 2.03
N THR A 1100 2.30 46.47 2.58
CA THR A 1100 1.00 46.70 1.92
C THR A 1100 0.36 47.97 2.45
N GLY A 1101 0.01 48.94 1.59
CA GLY A 1101 -0.80 50.11 1.97
C GLY A 1101 -0.28 50.89 3.20
N GLY A 1102 1.04 51.00 3.37
CA GLY A 1102 1.68 51.63 4.54
C GLY A 1102 1.91 50.70 5.75
N ASN A 1103 1.30 49.52 5.77
CA ASN A 1103 1.57 48.48 6.77
C ASN A 1103 2.86 47.73 6.44
N GLU A 1104 3.54 47.27 7.49
CA GLU A 1104 4.79 46.52 7.40
C GLU A 1104 4.75 45.32 8.34
N HIS A 1105 5.16 44.17 7.82
CA HIS A 1105 5.23 42.90 8.53
C HIS A 1105 6.59 42.26 8.29
N CYS A 1106 7.29 41.91 9.37
CA CYS A 1106 8.58 41.22 9.34
C CYS A 1106 8.46 39.89 10.08
N PHE A 1107 8.97 38.82 9.46
CA PHE A 1107 8.95 37.47 10.00
C PHE A 1107 10.37 36.93 10.06
N PHE A 1108 10.79 36.39 11.19
CA PHE A 1108 12.12 35.82 11.36
C PHE A 1108 12.02 34.41 11.95
N PHE A 1109 12.88 33.52 11.44
CA PHE A 1109 12.97 32.13 11.84
C PHE A 1109 14.43 31.74 12.08
N ALA A 1110 14.73 31.14 13.22
CA ALA A 1110 16.08 30.71 13.58
C ALA A 1110 16.09 29.33 14.26
N GLN A 1111 17.29 28.74 14.39
CA GLN A 1111 17.49 27.47 15.09
C GLN A 1111 18.50 27.64 16.24
N GLY A 1112 18.01 27.63 17.48
CA GLY A 1112 18.76 27.28 18.70
C GLY A 1112 19.92 28.19 19.14
N ALA A 1113 20.27 29.24 18.42
CA ALA A 1113 21.36 30.17 18.76
C ALA A 1113 20.89 31.63 18.68
N PRO A 1114 21.40 32.52 19.55
CA PRO A 1114 21.17 33.96 19.44
C PRO A 1114 21.60 34.49 18.08
N TRP A 1115 20.78 35.33 17.47
CA TRP A 1115 21.02 35.85 16.13
C TRP A 1115 20.78 37.35 16.07
N LYS A 1116 21.41 37.98 15.07
CA LYS A 1116 21.22 39.38 14.73
C LYS A 1116 20.89 39.49 13.25
N MET A 1117 19.82 40.20 12.92
CA MET A 1117 19.42 40.48 11.55
C MET A 1117 18.73 41.83 11.49
N ASP A 1118 19.17 42.70 10.58
CA ASP A 1118 18.69 44.07 10.48
C ASP A 1118 18.86 44.83 11.82
N ALA A 1119 17.84 45.52 12.31
CA ALA A 1119 17.83 46.16 13.62
C ALA A 1119 17.61 45.19 14.80
N TRP A 1120 17.32 43.91 14.56
CA TRP A 1120 16.90 42.94 15.59
C TRP A 1120 18.07 42.11 16.11
N SER A 1121 18.10 41.89 17.43
CA SER A 1121 19.00 40.96 18.11
C SER A 1121 18.20 40.16 19.15
N THR A 1122 18.19 38.83 19.06
CA THR A 1122 17.36 37.97 19.90
C THR A 1122 17.84 36.51 19.87
N ASP A 1123 17.38 35.71 20.82
CA ASP A 1123 17.48 34.25 20.82
C ASP A 1123 16.17 33.54 20.45
N ALA A 1124 15.15 34.28 20.02
CA ALA A 1124 13.86 33.74 19.62
C ALA A 1124 13.97 32.76 18.44
N GLU A 1125 13.23 31.65 18.49
CA GLU A 1125 13.11 30.75 17.34
C GLU A 1125 12.21 31.34 16.24
N VAL A 1126 11.15 32.05 16.65
CA VAL A 1126 10.27 32.81 15.76
C VAL A 1126 10.10 34.21 16.33
N LEU A 1127 10.34 35.22 15.50
CA LEU A 1127 10.05 36.63 15.81
C LEU A 1127 9.14 37.18 14.72
N TYR A 1128 8.05 37.83 15.11
CA TYR A 1128 7.20 38.60 14.21
C TYR A 1128 7.11 40.05 14.69
N PHE A 1129 7.19 40.98 13.75
CA PHE A 1129 6.95 42.40 13.99
C PHE A 1129 5.96 42.92 12.96
N GLY A 1130 4.89 43.57 13.41
CA GLY A 1130 3.88 44.20 12.56
C GLY A 1130 3.66 45.66 12.96
N ARG A 1131 3.51 46.53 11.97
CA ARG A 1131 3.17 47.94 12.15
C ARG A 1131 2.08 48.35 11.17
N SER A 1132 1.04 48.99 11.68
CA SER A 1132 -0.03 49.58 10.87
C SER A 1132 0.21 51.06 10.60
N ALA A 1133 -0.17 51.55 9.41
CA ALA A 1133 -0.16 52.96 9.06
C ALA A 1133 -1.42 53.70 9.54
N ASP A 1134 -2.57 53.02 9.60
CA ASP A 1134 -3.89 53.63 9.87
C ASP A 1134 -4.17 53.80 11.37
N ALA A 1135 -3.44 53.08 12.20
CA ALA A 1135 -3.45 53.22 13.65
C ALA A 1135 -2.02 52.93 14.17
N PRO A 1136 -1.51 53.61 15.21
CA PRO A 1136 -0.20 53.33 15.81
C PRO A 1136 -0.18 52.00 16.60
N GLN A 1137 -0.83 50.97 16.05
CA GLN A 1137 -0.81 49.61 16.55
C GLN A 1137 0.44 48.93 16.03
N VAL A 1138 1.39 48.73 16.94
CA VAL A 1138 2.59 47.93 16.74
C VAL A 1138 2.38 46.59 17.44
N SER A 1139 2.80 45.52 16.80
CA SER A 1139 2.71 44.15 17.30
C SER A 1139 4.11 43.54 17.27
N LEU A 1140 4.59 43.06 18.41
CA LEU A 1140 5.82 42.28 18.50
C LEU A 1140 5.48 40.93 19.12
N LEU A 1141 5.97 39.86 18.50
CA LEU A 1141 5.77 38.48 18.93
C LEU A 1141 7.11 37.78 18.94
N CYS A 1142 7.40 37.06 20.02
CA CYS A 1142 8.51 36.12 20.06
C CYS A 1142 8.09 34.77 20.65
N CYS A 1143 8.62 33.69 20.08
CA CYS A 1143 8.46 32.33 20.58
C CYS A 1143 9.81 31.76 21.02
N ASN A 1144 9.82 31.05 22.14
CA ASN A 1144 11.00 30.41 22.74
C ASN A 1144 12.18 31.38 22.95
N ALA A 1145 11.91 32.57 23.48
CA ALA A 1145 12.91 33.65 23.60
C ALA A 1145 13.21 34.02 25.07
N THR A 1146 14.44 34.43 25.36
CA THR A 1146 14.82 35.11 26.62
C THR A 1146 15.02 36.60 26.45
N SER A 1147 15.36 37.08 25.25
CA SER A 1147 15.64 38.50 25.02
C SER A 1147 15.26 38.92 23.62
N VAL A 1148 14.60 40.08 23.48
CA VAL A 1148 14.38 40.73 22.17
C VAL A 1148 14.89 42.16 22.26
N GLU A 1149 15.82 42.51 21.39
CA GLU A 1149 16.43 43.83 21.30
C GLU A 1149 16.21 44.44 19.91
N TRP A 1150 16.04 45.77 19.89
CA TRP A 1150 15.94 46.57 18.68
C TRP A 1150 16.93 47.73 18.76
N GLU A 1151 17.81 47.85 17.77
CA GLU A 1151 18.93 48.81 17.75
C GLU A 1151 19.79 48.79 19.03
N GLY A 1152 19.98 47.60 19.61
CA GLY A 1152 20.75 47.40 20.84
C GLY A 1152 20.02 47.80 22.14
N LYS A 1153 18.76 48.23 22.05
CA LYS A 1153 17.89 48.47 23.22
C LYS A 1153 17.04 47.23 23.49
N LYS A 1154 17.05 46.74 24.72
CA LYS A 1154 16.30 45.56 25.12
C LYS A 1154 14.82 45.90 25.32
N ILE A 1155 13.96 45.35 24.48
CA ILE A 1155 12.50 45.54 24.54
C ILE A 1155 11.89 44.52 25.49
N VAL A 1156 12.22 43.25 25.29
CA VAL A 1156 11.71 42.12 26.10
C VAL A 1156 12.90 41.46 26.78
N SER A 1157 12.81 41.26 28.10
CA SER A 1157 13.73 40.41 28.86
C SER A 1157 12.94 39.37 29.63
N ALA A 1158 13.37 38.11 29.58
CA ALA A 1158 12.81 37.04 30.36
C ALA A 1158 13.88 36.29 31.16
N ARG A 1159 13.54 35.88 32.39
CA ARG A 1159 14.46 35.13 33.28
C ARG A 1159 14.78 33.71 32.77
N LYS A 1160 13.97 33.20 31.84
CA LYS A 1160 14.06 31.89 31.19
C LYS A 1160 13.36 31.98 29.82
N PRO A 1161 13.63 31.06 28.88
CA PRO A 1161 12.93 31.05 27.60
C PRO A 1161 11.42 30.97 27.81
N VAL A 1162 10.66 31.90 27.24
CA VAL A 1162 9.18 31.89 27.28
C VAL A 1162 8.61 31.35 25.98
N LEU A 1163 7.63 30.45 26.08
CA LEU A 1163 7.01 29.79 24.93
C LEU A 1163 6.41 30.82 23.96
N ARG A 1164 5.72 31.83 24.48
CA ARG A 1164 5.24 32.99 23.71
C ARG A 1164 5.28 34.27 24.54
N CYS A 1165 5.58 35.38 23.89
CA CYS A 1165 5.38 36.73 24.39
C CYS A 1165 4.91 37.64 23.25
N GLU A 1166 3.82 38.37 23.49
CA GLU A 1166 3.24 39.37 22.60
C GLU A 1166 3.28 40.74 23.29
N VAL A 1167 3.80 41.76 22.60
CA VAL A 1167 3.72 43.17 23.01
C VAL A 1167 2.91 43.91 21.96
N ILE A 1168 1.77 44.47 22.36
CA ILE A 1168 0.74 44.97 21.44
C ILE A 1168 0.36 46.39 21.81
N GLY A 1169 0.27 47.26 20.81
CA GLY A 1169 -0.33 48.59 20.92
C GLY A 1169 0.54 49.65 21.61
N ASN A 1170 -0.07 50.81 21.84
CA ASN A 1170 0.52 51.95 22.52
C ASN A 1170 -0.54 52.58 23.46
N PRO A 1171 -0.42 52.47 24.80
CA PRO A 1171 0.70 51.91 25.55
C PRO A 1171 0.84 50.38 25.39
N ALA A 1172 2.02 49.83 25.69
CA ALA A 1172 2.33 48.41 25.53
C ALA A 1172 1.42 47.52 26.39
N ALA A 1173 0.64 46.65 25.75
CA ALA A 1173 -0.03 45.53 26.41
C ALA A 1173 0.79 44.25 26.21
N VAL A 1174 1.16 43.59 27.30
CA VAL A 1174 1.99 42.38 27.28
C VAL A 1174 1.12 41.15 27.54
N VAL A 1175 1.22 40.15 26.66
CA VAL A 1175 0.58 38.84 26.83
C VAL A 1175 1.66 37.77 26.70
N SER A 1176 1.91 37.02 27.77
CA SER A 1176 2.98 36.01 27.81
C SER A 1176 2.45 34.67 28.31
N SER A 1177 3.10 33.57 27.92
CA SER A 1177 2.88 32.25 28.53
C SER A 1177 3.34 32.19 29.99
N ASP A 1178 4.25 33.08 30.39
CA ASP A 1178 4.72 33.24 31.77
C ASP A 1178 4.90 34.75 32.04
N PRO A 1179 3.83 35.46 32.45
CA PRO A 1179 3.88 36.90 32.68
C PRO A 1179 4.90 37.31 33.74
N ASP A 1180 5.09 36.51 34.78
CA ASP A 1180 6.01 36.80 35.88
C ASP A 1180 7.48 36.65 35.47
N ALA A 1181 7.76 35.88 34.41
CA ALA A 1181 9.10 35.73 33.88
C ALA A 1181 9.52 36.89 32.97
N VAL A 1182 8.59 37.71 32.46
CA VAL A 1182 8.82 38.70 31.41
C VAL A 1182 8.81 40.12 31.95
N THR A 1183 9.76 40.92 31.48
CA THR A 1183 9.81 42.38 31.68
C THR A 1183 9.90 43.07 30.32
N VAL A 1184 9.13 44.14 30.16
CA VAL A 1184 9.13 44.97 28.94
C VAL A 1184 9.59 46.37 29.29
N ASP A 1185 10.64 46.84 28.60
CA ASP A 1185 11.11 48.22 28.72
C ASP A 1185 10.19 49.13 27.89
N THR A 1186 9.37 49.90 28.59
CA THR A 1186 8.39 50.81 27.97
C THR A 1186 9.05 51.95 27.21
N GLN A 1187 10.26 52.40 27.60
CA GLN A 1187 10.97 53.46 26.90
C GLN A 1187 11.60 52.93 25.60
N ALA A 1188 12.15 51.71 25.63
CA ALA A 1188 12.61 51.02 24.42
C ALA A 1188 11.44 50.73 23.46
N TRP A 1189 10.29 50.29 23.98
CA TRP A 1189 9.07 50.09 23.19
C TRP A 1189 8.59 51.39 22.52
N MET A 1190 8.51 52.49 23.27
CA MET A 1190 8.11 53.79 22.72
C MET A 1190 9.10 54.30 21.66
N THR A 1191 10.40 53.99 21.80
CA THR A 1191 11.39 54.31 20.77
C THR A 1191 11.08 53.56 19.47
N LEU A 1192 10.80 52.26 19.56
CA LEU A 1192 10.43 51.44 18.40
C LEU A 1192 9.14 51.96 17.74
N VAL A 1193 8.11 52.24 18.53
CA VAL A 1193 6.80 52.72 18.04
C VAL A 1193 6.94 54.07 17.32
N ASN A 1194 7.74 54.99 17.85
CA ASN A 1194 7.93 56.34 17.28
C ASN A 1194 8.97 56.40 16.15
N SER A 1195 9.64 55.29 15.84
CA SER A 1195 10.64 55.27 14.76
C SER A 1195 9.95 55.47 13.40
N SER A 1196 10.37 56.52 12.68
CA SER A 1196 9.83 56.87 11.36
C SER A 1196 10.29 55.91 10.25
N GLN A 1197 11.31 55.10 10.52
CA GLN A 1197 11.83 54.05 9.63
C GLN A 1197 12.41 52.91 10.48
N VAL A 1198 12.16 51.66 10.10
CA VAL A 1198 13.18 50.62 10.29
C VAL A 1198 14.17 50.87 9.15
N PRO A 1199 15.38 51.39 9.43
CA PRO A 1199 16.28 51.84 8.37
C PRO A 1199 16.73 50.65 7.54
N VAL A 1200 16.46 50.67 6.24
CA VAL A 1200 17.09 49.73 5.30
C VAL A 1200 17.94 50.55 4.34
N LYS A 1201 19.26 50.42 4.49
CA LYS A 1201 20.16 50.68 3.37
C LYS A 1201 19.84 49.64 2.30
N VAL A 1202 19.17 50.09 1.25
CA VAL A 1202 19.12 49.37 -0.02
C VAL A 1202 20.56 49.31 -0.55
N ILE A 1203 21.07 48.11 -0.79
CA ILE A 1203 22.18 47.87 -1.71
C ILE A 1203 21.64 46.94 -2.78
#